data_AF-A0A0S6W9I8-F1
#
_entry.id   AF-A0A0S6W9I8-F1
#
_cell.length_a   1.000
_cell.length_b   1.000
_cell.length_c   1.000
_cell.angle_alpha   90.00
_cell.angle_beta   90.00
_cell.angle_gamma   90.00
#
_symmetry.space_group_name_H-M   'P 1'
#
loop_
_entity.id
_entity.type
_entity.pdbx_description
1 polymer ?
#
loop_
_entity_poly.entity_id
_entity_poly.type
_entity_poly.pdbx_seq_one_letter_code
_entity_poly.pdbx_strand_id
1 'polypeptide(L)'
;MKKLRVEHSIFLGICGFFLALACNIDYHRAVNYLFSDEAVYYMMAQSFAYDQDLEYTQKDLVRVYKDGWQVGPQGVFLNKIDEKIYYSKSFIYPLFLSPFLFLFGFKGFLLLNMGLFLLMIWIGWKYLRQFNAPSLSLFLSCTFFLLSASFIYHFWVTPETLNMFCITLGLFLWLYQGETQTFQETLIQRKQMPRRTLVLLIMHMPALFGKWLFTTSKGRLYLAPIPIAIAAASKLPNALFILPIVLDLLFESVREIFPGKSARSGARSQRPLRWNSPHIWRSPGRLVLISAVFWLVFGCSYLFQYGFTGHFNPYAGDRKTFYGEFPFSNNDDVWEKGIRLSNDDYFKESFYFQPKVLLYNMYYYIVGRFTGIFPYFFCSFLALYYFLRTAFSRSYPLTTAEVRKDSFSQVMIRRRIFLLLIIGASMLSYIIMAPSNYQGGGGAFGNRFFVNFYPSFLFLITGMSSLRPLIISWIIGSSFLAQSLLNPFQTSWSPAFHAYRGLFRLLPVELTLVDTLPTNVNPHLMQAFHNETPPFRLYYFDDHAYNIDRSTTFWVRGEETIELALRTFEPQSYLALTFTNGPLGNQVDVEVAGVTQSIVFDIPKETRKLVFPLKWSMPYFTTSRIYPVKIRSHTGYVPRFTVEGQDVVRNLGCRVNVSLHPFDIAKALRENHQPHKAIPILESMLTAEPKDIFARYEYALAYQQANMLESAEREFQRCNALLPEFQQVFISQCQIQGEPCARERIAGELGTVSDLARLLYPLIRRYEAEHLPRTTGQILPWQGTSNDAVAAFTPKANPPGFLVYGPPSKYQPGTYQARFRIQLQSPKDAYERISAPAMFIEVFDQKQGIIARKAVAPEVKTFFDSSPFQEYTLTFDLVFPGILEFRVYTTGLSHVSVDRIDVYPYLPLQIYQSLAEVSLAQKDSQQALHYAQQLLDVAPQTPEFQLLYLRALQQTGQWEKILELLRSEFSGASAHTGIASVVFEALPQIPHQELRTFLEEFYAKFVPAIPLQAEFSGKIALMGYDISVSALAPGDSFSIQYIWKALDSMMADYTIFVHFTKKEGFLVSETAAKIKRRLGMSVNKMFQHDHDLLNGTYPTSHWIPGELIREQYDIVVPQEIEPGTYEIWVGVWNPLTKIRLESHDATKIKLGEIVIWPMNGSNG
;
A
#
# COMPACT_ATOMS: atom_id res chain seq x y z
N MET A 1 2.51 -35.33 -58.00
CA MET A 1 2.64 -34.52 -56.76
C MET A 1 2.20 -35.37 -55.57
N LYS A 2 3.11 -35.72 -54.64
CA LYS A 2 2.71 -36.43 -53.40
C LYS A 2 1.81 -35.48 -52.59
N LYS A 3 0.59 -35.89 -52.23
CA LYS A 3 -0.34 -35.10 -51.39
C LYS A 3 0.43 -34.59 -50.16
N LEU A 4 0.52 -33.26 -50.01
CA LEU A 4 1.07 -32.63 -48.81
C LEU A 4 0.27 -33.18 -47.61
N ARG A 5 0.94 -33.76 -46.61
CA ARG A 5 0.23 -34.24 -45.41
C ARG A 5 -0.39 -33.04 -44.69
N VAL A 6 -1.61 -33.20 -44.17
CA VAL A 6 -2.42 -32.12 -43.56
C VAL A 6 -1.65 -31.32 -42.52
N GLU A 7 -0.79 -31.97 -41.72
CA GLU A 7 0.01 -31.31 -40.69
C GLU A 7 1.04 -30.32 -41.26
N HIS A 8 1.58 -30.59 -42.47
CA HIS A 8 2.49 -29.65 -43.13
C HIS A 8 1.72 -28.42 -43.62
N SER A 9 0.48 -28.60 -44.10
CA SER A 9 -0.39 -27.47 -44.47
C SER A 9 -0.75 -26.63 -43.25
N ILE A 10 -1.07 -27.26 -42.10
CA ILE A 10 -1.32 -26.56 -40.83
C ILE A 10 -0.09 -25.75 -40.41
N PHE A 11 1.09 -26.39 -40.39
CA PHE A 11 2.33 -25.70 -40.01
C PHE A 11 2.67 -24.54 -40.96
N LEU A 12 2.52 -24.73 -42.28
CA LEU A 12 2.70 -23.65 -43.25
C LEU A 12 1.69 -22.51 -43.05
N GLY A 13 0.45 -22.82 -42.69
CA GLY A 13 -0.55 -21.83 -42.31
C GLY A 13 -0.14 -21.03 -41.07
N ILE A 14 0.37 -21.69 -40.03
CA ILE A 14 0.91 -21.04 -38.83
C ILE A 14 2.10 -20.13 -39.19
N CYS A 15 3.04 -20.61 -40.01
CA CYS A 15 4.15 -19.80 -40.49
C CYS A 15 3.67 -18.58 -41.28
N GLY A 16 2.73 -18.77 -42.21
CA GLY A 16 2.15 -17.70 -43.01
C GLY A 16 1.49 -16.63 -42.14
N PHE A 17 0.72 -17.05 -41.13
CA PHE A 17 0.07 -16.14 -40.18
C PHE A 17 1.10 -15.30 -39.40
N PHE A 18 2.08 -15.95 -38.76
CA PHE A 18 3.05 -15.23 -37.91
C PHE A 18 4.05 -14.38 -38.70
N LEU A 19 4.46 -14.80 -39.90
CA LEU A 19 5.30 -13.98 -40.77
C LEU A 19 4.53 -12.80 -41.34
N ALA A 20 3.26 -12.99 -41.75
CA ALA A 20 2.40 -11.88 -42.17
C ALA A 20 2.20 -10.89 -41.02
N LEU A 21 1.99 -11.38 -39.80
CA LEU A 21 1.93 -10.54 -38.60
C LEU A 21 3.23 -9.73 -38.42
N ALA A 22 4.40 -10.37 -38.48
CA ALA A 22 5.69 -9.72 -38.33
C ALA A 22 5.96 -8.63 -39.39
N CYS A 23 5.54 -8.83 -40.64
CA CYS A 23 5.69 -7.84 -41.71
C CYS A 23 4.77 -6.62 -41.54
N ASN A 24 3.56 -6.82 -41.01
CA ASN A 24 2.49 -5.83 -41.05
C ASN A 24 2.29 -5.06 -39.73
N ILE A 25 2.84 -5.53 -38.61
CA ILE A 25 2.79 -4.78 -37.35
C ILE A 25 3.58 -3.47 -37.49
N ASP A 26 2.93 -2.38 -37.10
CA ASP A 26 3.55 -1.07 -36.91
C ASP A 26 3.91 -0.91 -35.43
N TYR A 27 5.18 -1.19 -35.09
CA TYR A 27 5.64 -1.20 -33.72
C TYR A 27 5.58 0.19 -33.07
N HIS A 28 5.84 1.26 -33.83
CA HIS A 28 5.83 2.63 -33.32
C HIS A 28 4.44 3.09 -32.83
N ARG A 29 3.35 2.50 -33.37
CA ARG A 29 1.99 2.72 -32.85
C ARG A 29 1.72 2.01 -31.53
N ALA A 30 2.40 0.89 -31.28
CA ALA A 30 2.25 0.12 -30.06
C ALA A 30 3.12 0.68 -28.93
N VAL A 31 4.36 1.09 -29.23
CA VAL A 31 5.33 1.65 -28.28
C VAL A 31 6.22 2.68 -28.99
N ASN A 32 6.41 3.87 -28.40
CA ASN A 32 7.13 4.99 -29.04
C ASN A 32 8.59 5.18 -28.54
N TYR A 33 9.15 4.20 -27.84
CA TYR A 33 10.53 4.18 -27.34
C TYR A 33 10.95 2.75 -27.01
N LEU A 34 12.26 2.53 -26.93
CA LEU A 34 12.85 1.25 -26.56
C LEU A 34 12.99 1.17 -25.04
N PHE A 35 12.64 0.04 -24.45
CA PHE A 35 12.64 -0.13 -23.00
C PHE A 35 13.68 -1.16 -22.55
N SER A 36 14.28 -0.95 -21.38
CA SER A 36 15.30 -1.83 -20.80
C SER A 36 16.50 -2.06 -21.75
N ASP A 37 16.98 -3.30 -21.88
CA ASP A 37 18.13 -3.68 -22.71
C ASP A 37 17.88 -3.54 -24.24
N GLU A 38 16.67 -3.25 -24.70
CA GLU A 38 16.35 -3.21 -26.13
C GLU A 38 17.17 -2.15 -26.88
N ALA A 39 17.31 -0.96 -26.27
CA ALA A 39 18.03 0.16 -26.86
C ALA A 39 19.46 -0.22 -27.23
N VAL A 40 20.20 -0.84 -26.30
CA VAL A 40 21.59 -1.24 -26.54
C VAL A 40 21.70 -2.31 -27.64
N TYR A 41 20.84 -3.34 -27.64
CA TYR A 41 20.91 -4.38 -28.68
C TYR A 41 20.53 -3.88 -30.06
N TYR A 42 19.54 -2.99 -30.15
CA TYR A 42 19.15 -2.36 -31.40
C TYR A 42 20.26 -1.47 -31.95
N MET A 43 20.84 -0.60 -31.11
CA MET A 43 21.93 0.29 -31.54
C MET A 43 23.19 -0.48 -31.93
N MET A 44 23.56 -1.53 -31.19
CA MET A 44 24.64 -2.43 -31.60
C MET A 44 24.37 -3.07 -32.97
N ALA A 45 23.13 -3.49 -33.24
CA ALA A 45 22.77 -4.08 -34.53
C ALA A 45 22.84 -3.05 -35.67
N GLN A 46 22.49 -1.79 -35.41
CA GLN A 46 22.68 -0.69 -36.34
C GLN A 46 24.17 -0.43 -36.62
N SER A 47 25.01 -0.35 -35.59
CA SER A 47 26.46 -0.17 -35.73
C SER A 47 27.07 -1.31 -36.56
N PHE A 48 26.70 -2.57 -36.34
CA PHE A 48 27.11 -3.66 -37.24
C PHE A 48 26.59 -3.54 -38.68
N ALA A 49 25.32 -3.13 -38.84
CA ALA A 49 24.70 -3.05 -40.16
C ALA A 49 25.33 -1.97 -41.05
N TYR A 50 25.79 -0.87 -40.45
CA TYR A 50 26.23 0.32 -41.19
C TYR A 50 27.71 0.65 -41.04
N ASP A 51 28.34 0.37 -39.89
CA ASP A 51 29.73 0.77 -39.58
C ASP A 51 30.68 -0.41 -39.35
N GLN A 52 30.15 -1.62 -39.10
CA GLN A 52 30.91 -2.85 -38.86
C GLN A 52 31.84 -2.79 -37.64
N ASP A 53 31.45 -2.04 -36.61
CA ASP A 53 32.18 -1.89 -35.36
C ASP A 53 31.29 -2.13 -34.12
N LEU A 54 31.81 -1.78 -32.93
CA LEU A 54 31.08 -1.75 -31.65
C LEU A 54 31.33 -0.45 -30.87
N GLU A 55 31.93 0.55 -31.53
CA GLU A 55 32.21 1.86 -30.93
C GLU A 55 30.90 2.66 -30.93
N TYR A 56 30.52 3.21 -29.77
CA TYR A 56 29.37 4.09 -29.66
C TYR A 56 29.81 5.50 -30.06
N THR A 57 29.14 6.06 -31.06
CA THR A 57 29.43 7.39 -31.60
C THR A 57 28.17 8.23 -31.73
N GLN A 58 28.33 9.53 -32.01
CA GLN A 58 27.21 10.41 -32.31
C GLN A 58 26.34 9.91 -33.50
N LYS A 59 26.94 9.19 -34.46
CA LYS A 59 26.22 8.66 -35.62
C LYS A 59 25.16 7.63 -35.22
N ASP A 60 25.43 6.84 -34.17
CA ASP A 60 24.49 5.86 -33.64
C ASP A 60 23.27 6.54 -33.03
N LEU A 61 23.52 7.56 -32.20
CA LEU A 61 22.46 8.34 -31.58
C LEU A 61 21.58 9.04 -32.63
N VAL A 62 22.19 9.61 -33.68
CA VAL A 62 21.46 10.22 -34.79
C VAL A 62 20.59 9.20 -35.54
N ARG A 63 21.05 7.96 -35.74
CA ARG A 63 20.26 6.90 -36.38
C ARG A 63 19.00 6.56 -35.59
N VAL A 64 19.10 6.46 -34.26
CA VAL A 64 17.94 6.20 -33.39
C VAL A 64 16.87 7.28 -33.56
N TYR A 65 17.25 8.55 -33.55
CA TYR A 65 16.28 9.64 -33.76
C TYR A 65 15.73 9.68 -35.18
N LYS A 66 16.55 9.39 -36.20
CA LYS A 66 16.10 9.31 -37.60
C LYS A 66 15.09 8.18 -37.83
N ASP A 67 15.23 7.05 -37.15
CA ASP A 67 14.28 5.93 -37.21
C ASP A 67 12.95 6.22 -36.47
N GLY A 68 12.82 7.38 -35.80
CA GLY A 68 11.55 7.86 -35.24
C GLY A 68 11.39 7.68 -33.73
N TRP A 69 12.44 7.27 -33.01
CA TRP A 69 12.43 7.15 -31.55
C TRP A 69 12.59 8.51 -30.86
N GLN A 70 11.49 9.25 -30.72
CA GLN A 70 11.52 10.64 -30.23
C GLN A 70 12.08 10.81 -28.82
N VAL A 71 11.92 9.81 -27.96
CA VAL A 71 12.42 9.83 -26.57
C VAL A 71 13.89 9.39 -26.48
N GLY A 72 14.50 8.96 -27.60
CA GLY A 72 15.88 8.45 -27.63
C GLY A 72 16.04 7.03 -27.04
N PRO A 73 17.28 6.52 -27.00
CA PRO A 73 17.59 5.14 -26.57
C PRO A 73 17.60 4.98 -25.05
N GLN A 74 16.43 4.96 -24.43
CA GLN A 74 16.29 4.82 -22.98
C GLN A 74 16.89 3.50 -22.47
N GLY A 75 17.86 3.58 -21.56
CA GLY A 75 18.51 2.39 -20.98
C GLY A 75 19.65 1.81 -21.82
N VAL A 76 20.44 2.65 -22.49
CA VAL A 76 21.65 2.21 -23.20
C VAL A 76 22.78 1.88 -22.21
N PHE A 77 23.50 0.78 -22.45
CA PHE A 77 24.61 0.32 -21.61
C PHE A 77 25.93 0.52 -22.35
N LEU A 78 26.82 1.31 -21.76
CA LEU A 78 28.08 1.72 -22.39
C LEU A 78 29.25 1.49 -21.44
N ASN A 79 30.44 1.34 -22.00
CA ASN A 79 31.68 1.29 -21.26
C ASN A 79 32.74 2.20 -21.89
N LYS A 80 33.49 2.94 -21.06
CA LYS A 80 34.58 3.81 -21.49
C LYS A 80 35.92 3.12 -21.24
N ILE A 81 36.73 3.03 -22.29
CA ILE A 81 38.04 2.38 -22.32
C ILE A 81 38.97 3.28 -23.14
N ASP A 82 40.06 3.76 -22.55
CA ASP A 82 41.06 4.63 -23.19
C ASP A 82 40.41 5.80 -23.98
N GLU A 83 39.52 6.54 -23.30
CA GLU A 83 38.70 7.65 -23.82
C GLU A 83 37.63 7.30 -24.88
N LYS A 84 37.62 6.08 -25.42
CA LYS A 84 36.58 5.60 -26.34
C LYS A 84 35.42 4.97 -25.60
N ILE A 85 34.22 5.07 -26.18
CA ILE A 85 32.99 4.50 -25.63
C ILE A 85 32.55 3.32 -26.51
N TYR A 86 32.30 2.16 -25.90
CA TYR A 86 31.80 0.96 -26.56
C TYR A 86 30.46 0.52 -25.97
N TYR A 87 29.76 -0.36 -26.68
CA TYR A 87 28.54 -1.00 -26.15
C TYR A 87 28.88 -2.12 -25.16
N SER A 88 28.22 -2.12 -24.00
CA SER A 88 28.53 -3.02 -22.88
C SER A 88 27.59 -4.23 -22.76
N LYS A 89 27.42 -4.98 -23.85
CA LYS A 89 26.67 -6.25 -23.93
C LYS A 89 27.31 -7.20 -24.96
N SER A 90 26.94 -8.48 -24.91
CA SER A 90 27.39 -9.46 -25.92
C SER A 90 26.86 -9.10 -27.32
N PHE A 91 27.77 -9.07 -28.29
CA PHE A 91 27.50 -8.70 -29.68
C PHE A 91 26.82 -9.80 -30.52
N ILE A 92 26.71 -11.02 -29.97
CA ILE A 92 26.25 -12.20 -30.71
C ILE A 92 24.85 -11.99 -31.30
N TYR A 93 23.87 -11.55 -30.52
CA TYR A 93 22.51 -11.31 -31.04
C TYR A 93 22.47 -10.15 -32.05
N PRO A 94 23.05 -8.97 -31.75
CA PRO A 94 23.20 -7.88 -32.73
C PRO A 94 23.80 -8.31 -34.07
N LEU A 95 24.79 -9.21 -34.07
CA LEU A 95 25.40 -9.72 -35.30
C LEU A 95 24.42 -10.52 -36.17
N PHE A 96 23.55 -11.33 -35.57
CA PHE A 96 22.49 -12.03 -36.30
C PHE A 96 21.35 -11.11 -36.72
N LEU A 97 21.10 -10.04 -35.95
CA LEU A 97 20.07 -9.05 -36.21
C LEU A 97 20.45 -8.08 -37.34
N SER A 98 21.73 -7.72 -37.46
CA SER A 98 22.18 -6.67 -38.38
C SER A 98 21.77 -6.88 -39.85
N PRO A 99 21.79 -8.09 -40.45
CA PRO A 99 21.37 -8.26 -41.84
C PRO A 99 19.87 -8.06 -42.03
N PHE A 100 19.06 -8.44 -41.03
CA PHE A 100 17.61 -8.23 -41.07
C PHE A 100 17.26 -6.77 -40.86
N LEU A 101 17.99 -6.09 -39.98
CA LEU A 101 17.85 -4.66 -39.76
C LEU A 101 18.21 -3.86 -41.01
N PHE A 102 19.30 -4.22 -41.68
CA PHE A 102 19.71 -3.61 -42.95
C PHE A 102 18.65 -3.78 -44.05
N LEU A 103 18.03 -4.97 -44.16
CA LEU A 103 17.06 -5.27 -45.23
C LEU A 103 15.64 -4.76 -44.96
N PHE A 104 15.20 -4.76 -43.71
CA PHE A 104 13.80 -4.54 -43.34
C PHE A 104 13.60 -3.39 -42.33
N GLY A 105 14.67 -2.65 -42.00
CA GLY A 105 14.65 -1.64 -40.94
C GLY A 105 14.36 -2.27 -39.58
N PHE A 106 13.70 -1.52 -38.69
CA PHE A 106 13.35 -2.02 -37.36
C PHE A 106 12.52 -3.32 -37.39
N LYS A 107 11.62 -3.49 -38.39
CA LYS A 107 10.82 -4.73 -38.54
C LYS A 107 11.68 -6.00 -38.69
N GLY A 108 12.94 -5.86 -39.06
CA GLY A 108 13.90 -6.95 -39.17
C GLY A 108 14.04 -7.79 -37.88
N PHE A 109 13.95 -7.16 -36.70
CA PHE A 109 14.07 -7.92 -35.44
C PHE A 109 12.91 -8.90 -35.26
N LEU A 110 11.69 -8.45 -35.56
CA LEU A 110 10.50 -9.26 -35.39
C LEU A 110 10.49 -10.42 -36.39
N LEU A 111 10.95 -10.18 -37.62
CA LEU A 111 11.12 -11.23 -38.63
C LEU A 111 12.14 -12.28 -38.22
N LEU A 112 13.31 -11.87 -37.72
CA LEU A 112 14.32 -12.79 -37.20
C LEU A 112 13.76 -13.62 -36.04
N ASN A 113 13.23 -12.96 -35.01
CA ASN A 113 12.73 -13.64 -33.82
C ASN A 113 11.58 -14.61 -34.15
N MET A 114 10.61 -14.18 -34.96
CA MET A 114 9.49 -15.02 -35.36
C MET A 114 9.94 -16.17 -36.27
N GLY A 115 10.95 -15.96 -37.13
CA GLY A 115 11.57 -17.02 -37.90
C GLY A 115 12.23 -18.09 -37.02
N LEU A 116 13.03 -17.66 -36.04
CA LEU A 116 13.66 -18.54 -35.05
C LEU A 116 12.63 -19.31 -34.22
N PHE A 117 11.53 -18.64 -33.82
CA PHE A 117 10.39 -19.25 -33.14
C PHE A 117 9.76 -20.41 -33.92
N LEU A 118 9.41 -20.14 -35.19
CA LEU A 118 8.79 -21.12 -36.06
C LEU A 118 9.73 -22.30 -36.32
N LEU A 119 11.04 -22.05 -36.43
CA LEU A 119 12.05 -23.10 -36.51
C LEU A 119 12.10 -23.96 -35.23
N MET A 120 11.99 -23.36 -34.04
CA MET A 120 11.91 -24.11 -32.78
C MET A 120 10.67 -25.01 -32.72
N ILE A 121 9.50 -24.50 -33.12
CA ILE A 121 8.27 -25.31 -33.23
C ILE A 121 8.47 -26.46 -34.22
N TRP A 122 9.10 -26.21 -35.36
CA TRP A 122 9.37 -27.24 -36.35
C TRP A 122 10.35 -28.31 -35.82
N ILE A 123 11.43 -27.89 -35.16
CA ILE A 123 12.42 -28.78 -34.54
C ILE A 123 11.73 -29.64 -33.47
N GLY A 124 10.92 -29.03 -32.62
CA GLY A 124 10.14 -29.71 -31.59
C GLY A 124 9.16 -30.73 -32.18
N TRP A 125 8.42 -30.33 -33.21
CA TRP A 125 7.52 -31.23 -33.95
C TRP A 125 8.27 -32.42 -34.54
N LYS A 126 9.42 -32.19 -35.19
CA LYS A 126 10.27 -33.26 -35.75
C LYS A 126 10.80 -34.19 -34.66
N TYR A 127 11.22 -33.64 -33.53
CA TYR A 127 11.72 -34.42 -32.41
C TYR A 127 10.64 -35.34 -31.82
N LEU A 128 9.47 -34.79 -31.50
CA LEU A 128 8.38 -35.48 -30.82
C LEU A 128 7.76 -36.60 -31.66
N ARG A 129 7.85 -36.52 -32.99
CA ARG A 129 7.40 -37.55 -33.95
C ARG A 129 8.12 -38.88 -33.82
N GLN A 130 9.29 -38.91 -33.17
CA GLN A 130 9.99 -40.16 -32.87
C GLN A 130 9.22 -41.04 -31.87
N PHE A 131 8.29 -40.44 -31.11
CA PHE A 131 7.60 -41.09 -30.00
C PHE A 131 6.08 -41.00 -30.10
N ASN A 132 5.52 -40.02 -30.83
CA ASN A 132 4.09 -39.74 -30.87
C ASN A 132 3.57 -39.58 -32.31
N ALA A 133 2.25 -39.60 -32.46
CA ALA A 133 1.59 -39.36 -33.74
C ALA A 133 1.89 -37.94 -34.29
N PRO A 134 2.05 -37.75 -35.62
CA PRO A 134 2.47 -36.47 -36.20
C PRO A 134 1.60 -35.26 -35.84
N SER A 135 0.28 -35.40 -35.81
CA SER A 135 -0.65 -34.33 -35.42
C SER A 135 -0.51 -33.94 -33.95
N LEU A 136 -0.42 -34.94 -33.07
CA LEU A 136 -0.21 -34.75 -31.64
C LEU A 136 1.15 -34.10 -31.35
N SER A 137 2.21 -34.52 -32.05
CA SER A 137 3.53 -33.90 -31.93
C SER A 137 3.54 -32.42 -32.33
N LEU A 138 2.81 -32.06 -33.39
CA LEU A 138 2.69 -30.66 -33.81
C LEU A 138 1.93 -29.87 -32.75
N PHE A 139 0.76 -30.37 -32.33
CA PHE A 139 -0.06 -29.73 -31.30
C PHE A 139 0.69 -29.53 -29.98
N LEU A 140 1.46 -30.53 -29.54
CA LEU A 140 2.27 -30.46 -28.33
C LEU A 140 3.41 -29.45 -28.47
N SER A 141 4.11 -29.45 -29.61
CA SER A 141 5.18 -28.48 -29.87
C SER A 141 4.64 -27.06 -29.91
N CYS A 142 3.50 -26.83 -30.59
CA CYS A 142 2.82 -25.55 -30.60
C CYS A 142 2.39 -25.13 -29.19
N THR A 143 1.75 -26.04 -28.42
CA THR A 143 1.33 -25.77 -27.04
C THR A 143 2.51 -25.36 -26.17
N PHE A 144 3.61 -26.12 -26.23
CA PHE A 144 4.79 -25.87 -25.39
C PHE A 144 5.34 -24.46 -25.59
N PHE A 145 5.46 -24.01 -26.84
CA PHE A 145 6.03 -22.70 -27.14
C PHE A 145 5.01 -21.56 -27.00
N LEU A 146 3.77 -21.72 -27.49
CA LEU A 146 2.75 -20.68 -27.46
C LEU A 146 2.13 -20.45 -26.07
N LEU A 147 1.93 -21.52 -25.29
CA LEU A 147 1.34 -21.44 -23.95
C LEU A 147 2.42 -21.31 -22.88
N SER A 148 3.27 -20.30 -23.05
CA SER A 148 4.34 -19.96 -22.10
C SER A 148 4.76 -18.50 -22.28
N ALA A 149 5.45 -17.97 -21.27
CA ALA A 149 6.08 -16.66 -21.35
C ALA A 149 7.13 -16.56 -22.47
N SER A 150 7.66 -17.68 -22.97
CA SER A 150 8.62 -17.65 -24.08
C SER A 150 8.05 -16.95 -25.31
N PHE A 151 6.74 -17.08 -25.60
CA PHE A 151 6.10 -16.42 -26.74
C PHE A 151 6.27 -14.90 -26.72
N ILE A 152 6.18 -14.27 -25.54
CA ILE A 152 6.24 -12.81 -25.39
C ILE A 152 7.62 -12.25 -25.76
N TYR A 153 8.70 -12.97 -25.44
CA TYR A 153 10.08 -12.56 -25.76
C TYR A 153 10.38 -12.46 -27.27
N HIS A 154 9.52 -12.98 -28.13
CA HIS A 154 9.70 -12.84 -29.58
C HIS A 154 9.38 -11.44 -30.08
N PHE A 155 8.60 -10.68 -29.30
CA PHE A 155 8.24 -9.29 -29.58
C PHE A 155 9.24 -8.29 -28.99
N TRP A 156 10.30 -8.76 -28.33
CA TRP A 156 11.30 -7.93 -27.65
C TRP A 156 12.63 -7.99 -28.39
N VAL A 157 13.39 -6.89 -28.38
CA VAL A 157 14.71 -6.82 -29.01
C VAL A 157 15.79 -7.32 -28.05
N THR A 158 15.78 -8.63 -27.77
CA THR A 158 16.66 -9.23 -26.75
C THR A 158 17.19 -10.61 -27.18
N PRO A 159 18.32 -11.09 -26.62
CA PRO A 159 18.99 -12.31 -27.08
C PRO A 159 18.28 -13.61 -26.69
N GLU A 160 17.23 -13.58 -25.87
CA GLU A 160 16.55 -14.76 -25.34
C GLU A 160 16.03 -15.69 -26.44
N THR A 161 15.44 -15.12 -27.50
CA THR A 161 14.93 -15.90 -28.64
C THR A 161 16.05 -16.65 -29.37
N LEU A 162 17.19 -15.99 -29.58
CA LEU A 162 18.37 -16.62 -30.18
C LEU A 162 18.92 -17.75 -29.29
N ASN A 163 19.03 -17.51 -27.98
CA ASN A 163 19.50 -18.51 -27.03
C ASN A 163 18.59 -19.74 -26.97
N MET A 164 17.27 -19.51 -26.92
CA MET A 164 16.27 -20.58 -26.99
C MET A 164 16.44 -21.42 -28.25
N PHE A 165 16.59 -20.77 -29.41
CA PHE A 165 16.80 -21.46 -30.68
C PHE A 165 18.10 -22.26 -30.69
N CYS A 166 19.21 -21.67 -30.26
CA CYS A 166 20.51 -22.31 -30.21
C CYS A 166 20.52 -23.53 -29.28
N ILE A 167 19.93 -23.44 -28.09
CA ILE A 167 19.80 -24.58 -27.17
C ILE A 167 18.89 -25.66 -27.79
N THR A 168 17.76 -25.27 -28.38
CA THR A 168 16.84 -26.19 -29.08
C THR A 168 17.54 -26.94 -30.21
N LEU A 169 18.29 -26.24 -31.05
CA LEU A 169 19.02 -26.81 -32.16
C LEU A 169 20.15 -27.72 -31.70
N GLY A 170 20.96 -27.30 -30.72
CA GLY A 170 22.04 -28.12 -30.16
C GLY A 170 21.53 -29.42 -29.56
N LEU A 171 20.48 -29.36 -28.74
CA LEU A 171 19.85 -30.54 -28.15
C LEU A 171 19.20 -31.43 -29.21
N PHE A 172 18.57 -30.85 -30.22
CA PHE A 172 18.02 -31.62 -31.34
C PHE A 172 19.10 -32.38 -32.11
N LEU A 173 20.22 -31.73 -32.44
CA LEU A 173 21.34 -32.35 -33.15
C LEU A 173 21.93 -33.54 -32.36
N TRP A 174 21.91 -33.49 -31.03
CA TRP A 174 22.32 -34.59 -30.15
C TRP A 174 21.27 -35.69 -29.97
N LEU A 175 20.01 -35.32 -29.71
CA LEU A 175 18.96 -36.25 -29.27
C LEU A 175 18.11 -36.84 -30.39
N TYR A 176 18.06 -36.21 -31.57
CA TYR A 176 17.27 -36.69 -32.70
C TYR A 176 17.95 -37.85 -33.42
N GLN A 177 17.30 -39.02 -33.45
CA GLN A 177 17.83 -40.23 -34.07
C GLN A 177 17.32 -40.49 -35.50
N GLY A 178 16.31 -39.74 -35.96
CA GLY A 178 15.72 -39.87 -37.29
C GLY A 178 14.52 -40.83 -37.34
N GLU A 179 13.60 -40.64 -38.29
CA GLU A 179 12.62 -41.67 -38.66
C GLU A 179 13.38 -42.81 -39.34
N THR A 180 13.19 -44.06 -38.88
CA THR A 180 13.86 -45.27 -39.42
C THR A 180 13.45 -45.51 -40.88
N GLN A 181 14.07 -44.80 -41.83
CA GLN A 181 14.02 -45.12 -43.25
C GLN A 181 15.43 -45.15 -43.85
N THR A 182 15.91 -46.39 -44.02
CA THR A 182 16.60 -46.87 -45.23
C THR A 182 17.80 -46.08 -45.77
N PHE A 183 18.73 -45.65 -44.91
CA PHE A 183 20.10 -45.35 -45.41
C PHE A 183 20.87 -46.63 -45.78
N GLN A 184 20.50 -47.79 -45.21
CA GLN A 184 21.14 -49.08 -45.55
C GLN A 184 20.78 -49.59 -46.95
N GLU A 185 19.62 -49.24 -47.52
CA GLU A 185 19.25 -49.67 -48.88
C GLU A 185 20.13 -49.00 -49.96
N THR A 186 20.52 -47.74 -49.78
CA THR A 186 21.39 -47.03 -50.73
C THR A 186 22.85 -47.53 -50.76
N LEU A 187 23.34 -48.16 -49.69
CA LEU A 187 24.70 -48.70 -49.63
C LEU A 187 24.76 -50.15 -50.13
N ILE A 188 23.67 -50.92 -49.99
CA ILE A 188 23.60 -52.32 -50.44
C ILE A 188 23.44 -52.42 -51.97
N GLN A 189 22.80 -51.43 -52.64
CA GLN A 189 22.76 -51.36 -54.11
C GLN A 189 24.09 -50.99 -54.78
N ARG A 190 25.15 -50.62 -54.03
CA ARG A 190 26.41 -50.09 -54.61
C ARG A 190 27.56 -51.08 -54.75
N LYS A 191 27.34 -52.37 -54.51
CA LYS A 191 28.37 -53.41 -54.69
C LYS A 191 28.71 -53.76 -56.14
N GLN A 192 28.11 -53.10 -57.13
CA GLN A 192 28.42 -53.25 -58.56
C GLN A 192 28.64 -51.87 -59.20
N MET A 193 29.88 -51.36 -59.21
CA MET A 193 30.27 -50.28 -60.12
C MET A 193 31.74 -50.40 -60.56
N PRO A 194 32.09 -50.01 -61.81
CA PRO A 194 33.44 -50.19 -62.37
C PRO A 194 34.47 -49.17 -61.85
N ARG A 195 35.76 -49.54 -61.95
CA ARG A 195 36.95 -48.80 -61.47
C ARG A 195 37.11 -47.35 -61.98
N ARG A 196 36.36 -46.90 -63.01
CA ARG A 196 36.42 -45.52 -63.53
C ARG A 196 35.67 -44.47 -62.69
N THR A 197 34.95 -44.88 -61.64
CA THR A 197 34.09 -44.00 -60.83
C THR A 197 34.80 -43.39 -59.60
N LEU A 198 36.12 -43.59 -59.43
CA LEU A 198 36.86 -43.09 -58.26
C LEU A 198 37.04 -41.56 -58.29
N VAL A 199 37.20 -40.96 -59.47
CA VAL A 199 37.33 -39.50 -59.66
C VAL A 199 36.00 -38.77 -59.43
N LEU A 200 34.89 -39.36 -59.88
CA LEU A 200 33.53 -38.88 -59.57
C LEU A 200 33.20 -39.00 -58.08
N LEU A 201 33.74 -40.00 -57.39
CA LEU A 201 33.57 -40.16 -55.95
C LEU A 201 34.21 -38.99 -55.19
N ILE A 202 35.44 -38.61 -55.53
CA ILE A 202 36.19 -37.48 -54.90
C ILE A 202 35.45 -36.15 -55.12
N MET A 203 34.90 -35.90 -56.32
CA MET A 203 34.11 -34.69 -56.58
C MET A 203 32.76 -34.66 -55.83
N HIS A 204 32.17 -35.82 -55.53
CA HIS A 204 30.94 -35.92 -54.74
C HIS A 204 31.18 -36.14 -53.24
N MET A 205 32.44 -36.32 -52.79
CA MET A 205 32.79 -36.49 -51.37
C MET A 205 32.31 -35.34 -50.50
N PRO A 206 32.44 -34.05 -50.88
CA PRO A 206 31.91 -32.95 -50.07
C PRO A 206 30.39 -33.00 -49.92
N ALA A 207 29.67 -33.34 -50.99
CA ALA A 207 28.21 -33.47 -50.97
C ALA A 207 27.75 -34.71 -50.16
N LEU A 208 28.48 -35.82 -50.24
CA LEU A 208 28.22 -37.04 -49.47
C LEU A 208 28.56 -36.85 -47.99
N PHE A 209 29.66 -36.16 -47.68
CA PHE A 209 30.05 -35.78 -46.33
C PHE A 209 29.03 -34.82 -45.73
N GLY A 210 28.62 -33.79 -46.47
CA GLY A 210 27.54 -32.88 -46.06
C GLY A 210 26.24 -33.63 -45.80
N LYS A 211 25.82 -34.51 -46.72
CA LYS A 211 24.65 -35.36 -46.50
C LYS A 211 24.80 -36.21 -45.24
N TRP A 212 25.94 -36.86 -45.03
CA TRP A 212 26.21 -37.63 -43.82
C TRP A 212 26.15 -36.76 -42.55
N LEU A 213 26.79 -35.59 -42.57
CA LEU A 213 26.91 -34.65 -41.47
C LEU A 213 25.55 -34.13 -41.00
N PHE A 214 24.63 -33.81 -41.92
CA PHE A 214 23.31 -33.28 -41.58
C PHE A 214 22.23 -34.36 -41.43
N THR A 215 22.29 -35.47 -42.17
CA THR A 215 21.18 -36.46 -42.20
C THR A 215 21.37 -37.64 -41.26
N THR A 216 22.60 -37.97 -40.84
CA THR A 216 22.85 -39.09 -39.92
C THR A 216 22.97 -38.62 -38.47
N SER A 217 22.53 -39.45 -37.52
CA SER A 217 22.65 -39.15 -36.09
C SER A 217 24.10 -39.00 -35.62
N LYS A 218 25.02 -39.78 -36.20
CA LYS A 218 26.47 -39.69 -35.90
C LYS A 218 27.09 -38.42 -36.45
N GLY A 219 26.69 -37.98 -37.64
CA GLY A 219 27.17 -36.73 -38.24
C GLY A 219 26.69 -35.50 -37.47
N ARG A 220 25.39 -35.44 -37.17
CA ARG A 220 24.79 -34.29 -36.46
C ARG A 220 25.39 -34.03 -35.09
N LEU A 221 25.86 -35.09 -34.42
CA LEU A 221 26.51 -34.97 -33.11
C LEU A 221 27.72 -34.03 -33.12
N TYR A 222 28.47 -33.95 -34.23
CA TYR A 222 29.61 -33.03 -34.35
C TYR A 222 29.20 -31.58 -34.57
N LEU A 223 27.96 -31.34 -35.02
CA LEU A 223 27.39 -30.01 -35.18
C LEU A 223 26.74 -29.51 -33.89
N ALA A 224 26.30 -30.41 -33.00
CA ALA A 224 25.59 -30.07 -31.76
C ALA A 224 26.30 -29.03 -30.87
N PRO A 225 27.65 -29.02 -30.73
CA PRO A 225 28.33 -28.03 -29.89
C PRO A 225 28.30 -26.60 -30.43
N ILE A 226 28.16 -26.42 -31.74
CA ILE A 226 28.23 -25.09 -32.39
C ILE A 226 27.13 -24.15 -31.87
N PRO A 227 25.83 -24.48 -31.96
CA PRO A 227 24.80 -23.59 -31.46
C PRO A 227 24.86 -23.42 -29.93
N ILE A 228 25.30 -24.44 -29.18
CA ILE A 228 25.49 -24.33 -27.72
C ILE A 228 26.61 -23.34 -27.40
N ALA A 229 27.71 -23.35 -28.15
CA ALA A 229 28.81 -22.39 -28.01
C ALA A 229 28.35 -20.96 -28.34
N ILE A 230 27.49 -20.78 -29.35
CA ILE A 230 26.88 -19.48 -29.67
C ILE A 230 26.00 -18.99 -28.51
N ALA A 231 25.14 -19.85 -27.96
CA ALA A 231 24.32 -19.52 -26.80
C ALA A 231 25.16 -19.18 -25.56
N ALA A 232 26.30 -19.87 -25.37
CA ALA A 232 27.25 -19.63 -24.30
C ALA A 232 27.98 -18.28 -24.47
N ALA A 233 28.40 -17.93 -25.69
CA ALA A 233 29.01 -16.64 -26.00
C ALA A 233 28.01 -15.47 -25.86
N SER A 234 26.71 -15.72 -26.11
CA SER A 234 25.65 -14.76 -25.83
C SER A 234 25.41 -14.60 -24.31
N LYS A 235 25.28 -15.72 -23.59
CA LYS A 235 25.11 -15.77 -22.13
C LYS A 235 25.85 -16.97 -21.54
N LEU A 236 26.88 -16.68 -20.73
CA LEU A 236 27.83 -17.67 -20.22
C LEU A 236 27.19 -18.92 -19.56
N PRO A 237 26.13 -18.83 -18.73
CA PRO A 237 25.56 -20.02 -18.08
C PRO A 237 25.00 -21.07 -19.05
N ASN A 238 24.67 -20.68 -20.30
CA ASN A 238 24.24 -21.62 -21.34
C ASN A 238 25.35 -22.63 -21.72
N ALA A 239 26.62 -22.35 -21.37
CA ALA A 239 27.73 -23.29 -21.57
C ALA A 239 27.48 -24.65 -20.89
N LEU A 240 26.69 -24.71 -19.81
CA LEU A 240 26.37 -25.95 -19.10
C LEU A 240 25.72 -27.00 -20.02
N PHE A 241 25.03 -26.59 -21.08
CA PHE A 241 24.36 -27.51 -22.00
C PHE A 241 25.30 -28.32 -22.91
N ILE A 242 26.62 -28.09 -22.86
CA ILE A 242 27.60 -29.01 -23.49
C ILE A 242 27.85 -30.26 -22.64
N LEU A 243 27.70 -30.15 -21.31
CA LEU A 243 27.98 -31.22 -20.37
C LEU A 243 27.16 -32.50 -20.59
N PRO A 244 25.84 -32.49 -20.89
CA PRO A 244 25.11 -33.74 -21.08
C PRO A 244 25.57 -34.48 -22.35
N ILE A 245 26.09 -33.78 -23.36
CA ILE A 245 26.70 -34.36 -24.57
C ILE A 245 28.06 -35.00 -24.22
N VAL A 246 28.89 -34.27 -23.47
CA VAL A 246 30.21 -34.72 -23.01
C VAL A 246 30.08 -35.94 -22.10
N LEU A 247 29.15 -35.93 -21.15
CA LEU A 247 28.87 -37.04 -20.23
C LEU A 247 28.38 -38.29 -20.96
N ASP A 248 27.52 -38.13 -21.96
CA ASP A 248 27.04 -39.25 -22.79
C ASP A 248 28.20 -39.92 -23.54
N LEU A 249 29.09 -39.13 -24.12
CA LEU A 249 30.29 -39.61 -24.83
C LEU A 249 31.35 -40.19 -23.90
N LEU A 250 31.55 -39.59 -22.73
CA LEU A 250 32.46 -40.10 -21.70
C LEU A 250 31.99 -41.47 -21.22
N PHE A 251 30.70 -41.62 -20.97
CA PHE A 251 30.12 -42.91 -20.57
C PHE A 251 30.21 -43.96 -21.69
N GLU A 252 30.00 -43.58 -22.95
CA GLU A 252 30.26 -44.46 -24.11
C GLU A 252 31.74 -44.88 -24.17
N SER A 253 32.66 -43.94 -23.95
CA SER A 253 34.11 -44.18 -24.00
C SER A 253 34.60 -45.11 -22.89
N VAL A 254 34.13 -44.90 -21.65
CA VAL A 254 34.47 -45.76 -20.51
C VAL A 254 33.99 -47.20 -20.75
N ARG A 255 32.78 -47.38 -21.31
CA ARG A 255 32.24 -48.70 -21.64
C ARG A 255 33.03 -49.41 -22.75
N GLU A 256 33.59 -48.67 -23.71
CA GLU A 256 34.48 -49.22 -24.75
C GLU A 256 35.87 -49.60 -24.21
N ILE A 257 36.41 -48.85 -23.25
CA ILE A 257 37.75 -49.09 -22.67
C ILE A 257 37.71 -50.21 -21.61
N PHE A 258 36.66 -50.25 -20.77
CA PHE A 258 36.48 -51.23 -19.70
C PHE A 258 35.19 -52.05 -19.90
N PRO A 259 35.19 -53.04 -20.81
CA PRO A 259 34.02 -53.91 -20.99
C PRO A 259 33.76 -54.74 -19.72
N GLY A 260 32.55 -54.65 -19.17
CA GLY A 260 32.16 -55.35 -17.94
C GLY A 260 32.28 -56.88 -18.03
N LYS A 261 32.44 -57.54 -16.87
CA LYS A 261 32.68 -58.99 -16.72
C LYS A 261 31.66 -59.92 -17.41
N SER A 262 30.45 -59.43 -17.73
CA SER A 262 29.39 -60.19 -18.42
C SER A 262 29.66 -60.46 -19.92
N ALA A 263 30.67 -59.84 -20.54
CA ALA A 263 30.96 -59.99 -21.97
C ALA A 263 32.01 -61.08 -22.29
N ARG A 264 32.43 -61.90 -21.31
CA ARG A 264 33.47 -62.93 -21.50
C ARG A 264 32.98 -64.32 -21.92
N SER A 265 31.68 -64.57 -22.02
CA SER A 265 31.15 -65.87 -22.45
C SER A 265 30.47 -65.79 -23.81
N GLY A 266 31.21 -66.11 -24.89
CA GLY A 266 30.60 -66.33 -26.20
C GLY A 266 31.55 -66.14 -27.38
N ALA A 267 32.15 -67.24 -27.82
CA ALA A 267 32.85 -67.45 -29.09
C ALA A 267 34.23 -66.78 -29.30
N ARG A 268 35.27 -67.60 -29.12
CA ARG A 268 36.51 -67.56 -29.90
C ARG A 268 36.16 -67.50 -31.40
N SER A 269 36.45 -66.38 -32.04
CA SER A 269 36.55 -66.28 -33.50
C SER A 269 37.74 -65.38 -33.82
N GLN A 270 38.85 -66.00 -34.17
CA GLN A 270 40.02 -65.35 -34.75
C GLN A 270 39.62 -64.51 -35.97
N ARG A 271 39.84 -63.19 -35.93
CA ARG A 271 40.18 -62.40 -37.12
C ARG A 271 41.22 -61.33 -36.73
N PRO A 272 42.27 -61.14 -37.54
CA PRO A 272 43.40 -60.28 -37.19
C PRO A 272 43.02 -58.80 -37.29
N LEU A 273 43.83 -57.98 -36.62
CA LEU A 273 43.91 -56.52 -36.76
C LEU A 273 43.54 -56.05 -38.18
N ARG A 274 42.40 -55.37 -38.32
CA ARG A 274 42.19 -54.37 -39.36
C ARG A 274 42.29 -53.00 -38.74
N TRP A 275 43.45 -52.36 -38.92
CA TRP A 275 43.59 -50.92 -38.85
C TRP A 275 42.80 -50.35 -40.05
N ASN A 276 41.77 -49.53 -39.79
CA ASN A 276 41.25 -48.45 -40.67
C ASN A 276 39.90 -47.91 -40.17
N SER A 277 39.92 -47.37 -38.96
CA SER A 277 39.11 -46.20 -38.63
C SER A 277 40.07 -45.30 -37.85
N PRO A 278 40.35 -44.06 -38.30
CA PRO A 278 41.26 -43.16 -37.60
C PRO A 278 40.88 -43.08 -36.11
N HIS A 279 41.87 -42.99 -35.21
CA HIS A 279 41.65 -42.94 -33.76
C HIS A 279 40.60 -41.89 -33.32
N ILE A 280 40.44 -40.83 -34.11
CA ILE A 280 39.45 -39.74 -33.98
C ILE A 280 37.98 -40.22 -34.05
N TRP A 281 37.69 -41.36 -34.68
CA TRP A 281 36.33 -41.87 -34.86
C TRP A 281 35.88 -42.88 -33.79
N ARG A 282 36.77 -43.27 -32.87
CA ARG A 282 36.41 -44.03 -31.66
C ARG A 282 35.86 -43.08 -30.58
N SER A 283 35.06 -43.57 -29.62
CA SER A 283 34.40 -42.74 -28.60
C SER A 283 35.30 -41.68 -27.92
N PRO A 284 36.55 -41.98 -27.51
CA PRO A 284 37.44 -40.95 -26.96
C PRO A 284 37.86 -39.89 -27.98
N GLY A 285 38.05 -40.26 -29.25
CA GLY A 285 38.33 -39.29 -30.32
C GLY A 285 37.13 -38.39 -30.62
N ARG A 286 35.90 -38.93 -30.54
CA ARG A 286 34.65 -38.16 -30.68
C ARG A 286 34.52 -37.12 -29.57
N LEU A 287 34.82 -37.53 -28.33
CA LEU A 287 34.82 -36.65 -27.15
C LEU A 287 35.78 -35.47 -27.34
N VAL A 288 37.02 -35.73 -27.75
CA VAL A 288 38.03 -34.67 -27.97
C VAL A 288 37.58 -33.72 -29.08
N LEU A 289 37.12 -34.24 -30.23
CA LEU A 289 36.73 -33.40 -31.35
C LEU A 289 35.51 -32.52 -31.02
N ILE A 290 34.50 -33.07 -30.35
CA ILE A 290 33.28 -32.33 -29.97
C ILE A 290 33.59 -31.22 -28.96
N SER A 291 34.43 -31.51 -27.97
CA SER A 291 34.94 -30.50 -27.04
C SER A 291 35.76 -29.43 -27.76
N ALA A 292 36.62 -29.82 -28.70
CA ALA A 292 37.43 -28.89 -29.49
C ALA A 292 36.55 -27.96 -30.36
N VAL A 293 35.50 -28.49 -31.00
CA VAL A 293 34.55 -27.68 -31.78
C VAL A 293 33.84 -26.65 -30.89
N PHE A 294 33.39 -27.05 -29.69
CA PHE A 294 32.80 -26.12 -28.72
C PHE A 294 33.76 -24.97 -28.38
N TRP A 295 34.97 -25.32 -27.93
CA TRP A 295 35.97 -24.34 -27.49
C TRP A 295 36.47 -23.47 -28.63
N LEU A 296 36.53 -23.98 -29.86
CA LEU A 296 36.88 -23.19 -31.04
C LEU A 296 35.81 -22.13 -31.31
N VAL A 297 34.53 -22.50 -31.40
CA VAL A 297 33.46 -21.53 -31.67
C VAL A 297 33.32 -20.53 -30.53
N PHE A 298 33.36 -21.01 -29.29
CA PHE A 298 33.29 -20.17 -28.09
C PHE A 298 34.49 -19.22 -28.03
N GLY A 299 35.72 -19.73 -28.17
CA GLY A 299 36.95 -18.94 -28.14
C GLY A 299 37.04 -17.93 -29.29
N CYS A 300 36.65 -18.30 -30.52
CA CYS A 300 36.56 -17.37 -31.64
C CYS A 300 35.63 -16.19 -31.35
N SER A 301 34.50 -16.42 -30.67
CA SER A 301 33.57 -15.34 -30.30
C SER A 301 34.24 -14.30 -29.38
N TYR A 302 35.06 -14.75 -28.42
CA TYR A 302 35.82 -13.86 -27.52
C TYR A 302 37.03 -13.20 -28.21
N LEU A 303 37.64 -13.88 -29.18
CA LEU A 303 38.68 -13.27 -30.03
C LEU A 303 38.10 -12.15 -30.91
N PHE A 304 36.90 -12.35 -31.46
CA PHE A 304 36.18 -11.28 -32.17
C PHE A 304 35.83 -10.11 -31.24
N GLN A 305 35.33 -10.39 -30.02
CA GLN A 305 35.11 -9.35 -29.00
C GLN A 305 36.38 -8.54 -28.75
N TYR A 306 37.51 -9.22 -28.53
CA TYR A 306 38.82 -8.57 -28.34
C TYR A 306 39.23 -7.75 -29.57
N GLY A 307 39.00 -8.26 -30.78
CA GLY A 307 39.27 -7.53 -32.02
C GLY A 307 38.48 -6.24 -32.16
N PHE A 308 37.24 -6.19 -31.68
CA PHE A 308 36.40 -4.99 -31.75
C PHE A 308 36.66 -3.98 -30.62
N THR A 309 36.84 -4.45 -29.38
CA THR A 309 36.86 -3.56 -28.20
C THR A 309 38.20 -3.54 -27.45
N GLY A 310 39.21 -4.32 -27.89
CA GLY A 310 40.50 -4.44 -27.19
C GLY A 310 40.46 -5.27 -25.90
N HIS A 311 39.30 -5.82 -25.53
CA HIS A 311 39.10 -6.57 -24.28
C HIS A 311 38.28 -7.84 -24.53
N PHE A 312 38.60 -8.93 -23.81
CA PHE A 312 37.84 -10.18 -23.90
C PHE A 312 36.45 -10.09 -23.23
N ASN A 313 36.31 -9.27 -22.21
CA ASN A 313 35.04 -9.13 -21.48
C ASN A 313 34.25 -7.93 -22.02
N PRO A 314 33.05 -8.11 -22.60
CA PRO A 314 32.20 -7.00 -23.06
C PRO A 314 31.73 -6.08 -21.92
N TYR A 315 31.92 -6.50 -20.67
CA TYR A 315 31.58 -5.74 -19.47
C TYR A 315 32.80 -5.08 -18.79
N ALA A 316 33.96 -5.05 -19.44
CA ALA A 316 35.17 -4.41 -18.91
C ALA A 316 35.14 -2.88 -19.02
N GLY A 317 36.00 -2.19 -18.26
CA GLY A 317 36.13 -0.73 -18.27
C GLY A 317 35.18 -0.02 -17.30
N ASP A 318 35.13 1.31 -17.38
CA ASP A 318 34.15 2.09 -16.62
C ASP A 318 32.78 1.90 -17.27
N ARG A 319 31.86 1.20 -16.59
CA ARG A 319 30.59 0.76 -17.15
C ARG A 319 29.43 1.56 -16.57
N LYS A 320 28.63 2.20 -17.43
CA LYS A 320 27.50 3.06 -17.04
C LYS A 320 26.26 2.80 -17.91
N THR A 321 25.08 3.14 -17.38
CA THR A 321 23.83 3.19 -18.15
C THR A 321 23.24 4.60 -18.14
N PHE A 322 22.55 4.95 -19.24
CA PHE A 322 22.08 6.30 -19.50
C PHE A 322 20.59 6.33 -19.84
N TYR A 323 19.90 7.33 -19.28
CA TYR A 323 18.48 7.61 -19.46
C TYR A 323 18.29 9.13 -19.63
N GLY A 324 17.46 9.55 -20.58
CA GLY A 324 17.16 10.96 -20.86
C GLY A 324 18.30 11.74 -21.54
N GLU A 325 19.47 11.79 -20.91
CA GLU A 325 20.70 12.39 -21.47
C GLU A 325 21.69 11.30 -21.88
N PHE A 326 22.32 11.46 -23.05
CA PHE A 326 23.21 10.45 -23.64
C PHE A 326 24.57 11.04 -24.00
N PRO A 327 25.67 10.27 -23.94
CA PRO A 327 26.96 10.74 -24.43
C PRO A 327 26.86 11.15 -25.92
N PHE A 328 27.53 12.23 -26.29
CA PHE A 328 27.48 12.88 -27.61
C PHE A 328 26.14 13.54 -28.02
N SER A 329 25.20 13.72 -27.10
CA SER A 329 23.94 14.44 -27.38
C SER A 329 24.09 15.96 -27.44
N ASN A 330 24.88 16.55 -26.54
CA ASN A 330 25.20 17.98 -26.43
C ASN A 330 26.73 18.20 -26.30
N ASN A 331 27.19 19.46 -26.21
CA ASN A 331 28.61 19.79 -26.01
C ASN A 331 29.15 19.50 -24.59
N ASP A 332 28.29 19.12 -23.65
CA ASP A 332 28.69 18.78 -22.28
C ASP A 332 29.15 17.32 -22.18
N ASP A 333 30.16 17.05 -21.35
CA ASP A 333 30.54 15.67 -21.03
C ASP A 333 29.52 15.04 -20.06
N VAL A 334 28.56 14.33 -20.63
CA VAL A 334 27.47 13.65 -19.90
C VAL A 334 27.95 12.35 -19.24
N TRP A 335 29.18 11.87 -19.50
CA TRP A 335 29.64 10.56 -19.03
C TRP A 335 29.54 10.39 -17.51
N GLU A 336 29.89 11.44 -16.75
CA GLU A 336 29.81 11.42 -15.29
C GLU A 336 28.39 11.44 -14.71
N LYS A 337 27.38 11.77 -15.53
CA LYS A 337 25.97 11.69 -15.13
C LYS A 337 25.38 10.27 -15.27
N GLY A 338 26.09 9.34 -15.91
CA GLY A 338 25.64 7.96 -16.10
C GLY A 338 25.60 7.15 -14.80
N ILE A 339 24.65 6.21 -14.71
CA ILE A 339 24.51 5.32 -13.54
C ILE A 339 25.58 4.23 -13.63
N ARG A 340 26.49 4.15 -12.66
CA ARG A 340 27.57 3.15 -12.61
C ARG A 340 27.03 1.72 -12.42
N LEU A 341 27.60 0.78 -13.17
CA LEU A 341 27.21 -0.63 -13.24
C LEU A 341 28.45 -1.56 -13.25
N SER A 342 29.39 -1.36 -12.34
CA SER A 342 30.56 -2.24 -12.22
C SER A 342 30.21 -3.56 -11.52
N ASN A 343 30.79 -4.66 -12.03
CA ASN A 343 30.75 -5.97 -11.38
C ASN A 343 32.00 -6.26 -10.54
N ASP A 344 33.00 -5.37 -10.54
CA ASP A 344 34.32 -5.63 -9.96
C ASP A 344 34.23 -5.85 -8.45
N ASP A 345 33.31 -5.14 -7.80
CA ASP A 345 33.03 -5.25 -6.39
C ASP A 345 31.77 -6.08 -6.09
N TYR A 346 31.14 -6.71 -7.10
CA TYR A 346 29.89 -7.46 -6.90
C TYR A 346 30.04 -8.53 -5.81
N PHE A 347 31.11 -9.32 -5.82
CA PHE A 347 31.34 -10.35 -4.79
C PHE A 347 31.63 -9.80 -3.38
N LYS A 348 32.04 -8.53 -3.28
CA LYS A 348 32.34 -7.87 -2.01
C LYS A 348 31.15 -7.08 -1.47
N GLU A 349 30.41 -6.40 -2.35
CA GLU A 349 29.37 -5.43 -2.01
C GLU A 349 27.94 -5.97 -2.22
N SER A 350 27.75 -6.89 -3.17
CA SER A 350 26.42 -7.32 -3.66
C SER A 350 26.17 -8.82 -3.61
N PHE A 351 27.19 -9.66 -3.44
CA PHE A 351 27.01 -11.10 -3.31
C PHE A 351 26.64 -11.43 -1.87
N TYR A 352 25.41 -11.91 -1.70
CA TYR A 352 24.85 -12.21 -0.40
C TYR A 352 24.47 -13.69 -0.31
N PHE A 353 25.27 -14.46 0.42
CA PHE A 353 24.95 -15.87 0.67
C PHE A 353 24.35 -16.05 2.06
N GLN A 354 23.06 -16.37 2.10
CA GLN A 354 22.40 -16.77 3.33
C GLN A 354 21.51 -17.99 3.09
N PRO A 355 21.66 -19.10 3.86
CA PRO A 355 20.93 -20.33 3.61
C PRO A 355 19.41 -20.17 3.59
N LYS A 356 18.86 -19.28 4.44
CA LYS A 356 17.41 -18.99 4.44
C LYS A 356 16.96 -18.36 3.13
N VAL A 357 17.67 -17.35 2.64
CA VAL A 357 17.37 -16.69 1.35
C VAL A 357 17.50 -17.67 0.19
N LEU A 358 18.47 -18.57 0.22
CA LEU A 358 18.60 -19.62 -0.79
C LEU A 358 17.36 -20.52 -0.86
N LEU A 359 16.86 -20.98 0.29
CA LEU A 359 15.65 -21.82 0.35
C LEU A 359 14.40 -21.07 -0.13
N TYR A 360 14.25 -19.80 0.25
CA TYR A 360 13.16 -18.96 -0.25
C TYR A 360 13.27 -18.72 -1.75
N ASN A 361 14.46 -18.47 -2.28
CA ASN A 361 14.67 -18.32 -3.72
C ASN A 361 14.33 -19.61 -4.47
N MET A 362 14.68 -20.79 -3.95
CA MET A 362 14.27 -22.06 -4.57
C MET A 362 12.75 -22.23 -4.60
N TYR A 363 12.07 -21.83 -3.53
CA TYR A 363 10.60 -21.83 -3.46
C TYR A 363 9.98 -20.83 -4.45
N TYR A 364 10.44 -19.57 -4.42
CA TYR A 364 10.00 -18.50 -5.31
C TYR A 364 10.29 -18.79 -6.78
N TYR A 365 11.41 -19.44 -7.11
CA TYR A 365 11.72 -19.83 -8.48
C TYR A 365 10.66 -20.77 -9.07
N ILE A 366 9.96 -21.55 -8.23
CA ILE A 366 8.90 -22.47 -8.66
C ILE A 366 7.54 -21.77 -8.65
N VAL A 367 7.14 -21.16 -7.52
CA VAL A 367 5.76 -20.66 -7.31
C VAL A 367 5.64 -19.14 -7.11
N GLY A 368 6.71 -18.39 -7.36
CA GLY A 368 6.71 -16.93 -7.22
C GLY A 368 5.74 -16.23 -8.17
N ARG A 369 5.15 -15.13 -7.70
CA ARG A 369 4.16 -14.33 -8.43
C ARG A 369 4.72 -13.69 -9.69
N PHE A 370 5.91 -13.11 -9.63
CA PHE A 370 6.50 -12.35 -10.73
C PHE A 370 7.48 -13.17 -11.58
N THR A 371 8.07 -14.23 -11.03
CA THR A 371 9.23 -14.92 -11.61
C THR A 371 9.11 -16.46 -11.61
N GLY A 372 8.07 -17.02 -10.98
CA GLY A 372 7.95 -18.46 -10.79
C GLY A 372 7.75 -19.26 -12.09
N ILE A 373 8.35 -20.44 -12.20
CA ILE A 373 8.13 -21.33 -13.35
C ILE A 373 6.64 -21.72 -13.47
N PHE A 374 5.92 -21.87 -12.37
CA PHE A 374 4.52 -22.31 -12.34
C PHE A 374 3.59 -21.42 -13.18
N PRO A 375 3.46 -20.11 -12.92
CA PRO A 375 2.57 -19.25 -13.71
C PRO A 375 3.08 -18.97 -15.14
N TYR A 376 4.39 -18.95 -15.38
CA TYR A 376 4.96 -18.49 -16.66
C TYR A 376 5.37 -19.60 -17.62
N PHE A 377 5.71 -20.79 -17.12
CA PHE A 377 6.32 -21.87 -17.91
C PHE A 377 5.73 -23.24 -17.55
N PHE A 378 4.41 -23.31 -17.34
CA PHE A 378 3.73 -24.50 -16.82
C PHE A 378 3.99 -25.78 -17.64
N CYS A 379 4.23 -25.68 -18.96
CA CYS A 379 4.57 -26.86 -19.78
C CYS A 379 5.92 -27.53 -19.38
N SER A 380 6.73 -26.92 -18.52
CA SER A 380 7.89 -27.57 -17.88
C SER A 380 7.44 -28.74 -16.98
N PHE A 381 6.34 -28.58 -16.25
CA PHE A 381 5.77 -29.62 -15.39
C PHE A 381 5.11 -30.73 -16.23
N LEU A 382 4.49 -30.36 -17.37
CA LEU A 382 4.01 -31.31 -18.36
C LEU A 382 5.14 -32.22 -18.85
N ALA A 383 6.27 -31.62 -19.22
CA ALA A 383 7.45 -32.35 -19.68
C ALA A 383 8.02 -33.27 -18.59
N LEU A 384 8.14 -32.76 -17.36
CA LEU A 384 8.61 -33.53 -16.21
C LEU A 384 7.68 -34.72 -15.92
N TYR A 385 6.36 -34.52 -15.97
CA TYR A 385 5.38 -35.58 -15.76
C TYR A 385 5.57 -36.74 -16.75
N TYR A 386 5.64 -36.45 -18.06
CA TYR A 386 5.81 -37.50 -19.07
C TYR A 386 7.17 -38.20 -18.95
N PHE A 387 8.22 -37.46 -18.61
CA PHE A 387 9.53 -38.03 -18.34
C PHE A 387 9.52 -38.99 -17.15
N LEU A 388 9.04 -38.53 -15.99
CA LEU A 388 8.99 -39.35 -14.77
C LEU A 388 8.12 -40.60 -14.98
N ARG A 389 6.96 -40.45 -15.62
CA ARG A 389 6.10 -41.60 -15.94
C ARG A 389 6.81 -42.63 -16.83
N THR A 390 7.59 -42.17 -17.80
CA THR A 390 8.39 -43.07 -18.66
C THR A 390 9.53 -43.72 -17.88
N ALA A 391 10.20 -42.97 -16.99
CA ALA A 391 11.31 -43.47 -16.19
C ALA A 391 10.87 -44.53 -15.14
N PHE A 392 9.67 -44.40 -14.57
CA PHE A 392 9.15 -45.30 -13.53
C PHE A 392 8.28 -46.46 -14.05
N SER A 393 7.75 -46.39 -15.28
CA SER A 393 6.95 -47.46 -15.85
C SER A 393 7.84 -48.67 -16.22
N ARG A 394 7.89 -49.68 -15.34
CA ARG A 394 8.60 -50.97 -15.54
C ARG A 394 7.96 -51.90 -16.59
N SER A 395 6.78 -51.57 -17.13
CA SER A 395 6.02 -52.47 -18.00
C SER A 395 6.38 -52.32 -19.48
N TYR A 396 7.41 -53.05 -19.92
CA TYR A 396 7.48 -53.59 -21.28
C TYR A 396 7.34 -55.12 -21.17
N PRO A 397 6.33 -55.77 -21.78
CA PRO A 397 6.16 -57.22 -21.68
C PRO A 397 7.26 -57.92 -22.49
N LEU A 398 8.21 -58.51 -21.77
CA LEU A 398 9.34 -59.26 -22.32
C LEU A 398 8.87 -60.48 -23.11
N THR A 399 9.12 -60.48 -24.42
CA THR A 399 9.32 -61.72 -25.19
C THR A 399 10.59 -61.64 -26.03
N THR A 400 11.16 -62.81 -26.30
CA THR A 400 12.58 -63.15 -26.55
C THR A 400 13.29 -62.51 -27.75
N ALA A 401 12.68 -61.55 -28.47
CA ALA A 401 13.32 -60.75 -29.52
C ALA A 401 13.89 -59.40 -29.04
N GLU A 402 13.72 -59.06 -27.75
CA GLU A 402 13.81 -57.69 -27.23
C GLU A 402 15.11 -57.26 -26.52
N VAL A 403 16.17 -58.08 -26.51
CA VAL A 403 17.47 -57.68 -25.91
C VAL A 403 18.09 -56.45 -26.60
N ARG A 404 17.74 -56.18 -27.87
CA ARG A 404 18.19 -55.00 -28.63
C ARG A 404 17.39 -53.72 -28.32
N LYS A 405 16.14 -53.85 -27.86
CA LYS A 405 15.28 -52.72 -27.43
C LYS A 405 15.66 -52.22 -26.03
N ASP A 406 16.13 -53.10 -25.14
CA ASP A 406 16.54 -52.75 -23.78
C ASP A 406 17.71 -51.75 -23.75
N SER A 407 18.73 -51.96 -24.58
CA SER A 407 19.89 -51.06 -24.67
C SER A 407 19.49 -49.66 -25.17
N PHE A 408 18.57 -49.59 -26.14
CA PHE A 408 18.09 -48.32 -26.69
C PHE A 408 17.29 -47.51 -25.67
N SER A 409 16.37 -48.16 -24.94
CA SER A 409 15.55 -47.54 -23.90
C SER A 409 16.42 -47.01 -22.74
N GLN A 410 17.42 -47.78 -22.30
CA GLN A 410 18.34 -47.35 -21.25
C GLN A 410 19.21 -46.15 -21.66
N VAL A 411 19.75 -46.14 -22.88
CA VAL A 411 20.51 -44.98 -23.40
C VAL A 411 19.61 -43.74 -23.49
N MET A 412 18.37 -43.92 -23.94
CA MET A 412 17.38 -42.84 -24.05
C MET A 412 17.04 -42.20 -22.70
N ILE A 413 16.79 -43.00 -21.67
CA ILE A 413 16.52 -42.53 -20.30
C ILE A 413 17.76 -41.86 -19.71
N ARG A 414 18.94 -42.47 -19.85
CA ARG A 414 20.22 -41.91 -19.36
C ARG A 414 20.47 -40.50 -19.90
N ARG A 415 20.33 -40.29 -21.21
CA ARG A 415 20.52 -38.96 -21.84
C ARG A 415 19.58 -37.90 -21.25
N ARG A 416 18.34 -38.28 -20.91
CA ARG A 416 17.37 -37.37 -20.27
C ARG A 416 17.65 -37.12 -18.80
N ILE A 417 18.19 -38.10 -18.07
CA ILE A 417 18.69 -37.88 -16.71
C ILE A 417 19.83 -36.87 -16.74
N PHE A 418 20.81 -37.01 -17.65
CA PHE A 418 21.87 -36.01 -17.82
C PHE A 418 21.31 -34.64 -18.16
N LEU A 419 20.33 -34.57 -19.07
CA LEU A 419 19.66 -33.30 -19.38
C LEU A 419 18.95 -32.69 -18.17
N LEU A 420 18.19 -33.48 -17.41
CA LEU A 420 17.46 -33.02 -16.22
C LEU A 420 18.41 -32.52 -15.12
N LEU A 421 19.54 -33.20 -14.90
CA LEU A 421 20.57 -32.75 -13.96
C LEU A 421 21.15 -31.39 -14.37
N ILE A 422 21.38 -31.18 -15.67
CA ILE A 422 21.94 -29.93 -16.20
C ILE A 422 20.91 -28.80 -16.19
N ILE A 423 19.63 -29.10 -16.42
CA ILE A 423 18.54 -28.14 -16.20
C ILE A 423 18.54 -27.68 -14.74
N GLY A 424 18.57 -28.62 -13.79
CA GLY A 424 18.64 -28.30 -12.36
C GLY A 424 19.88 -27.51 -11.97
N ALA A 425 21.05 -27.88 -12.49
CA ALA A 425 22.30 -27.15 -12.29
C ALA A 425 22.24 -25.71 -12.86
N SER A 426 21.61 -25.54 -14.04
CA SER A 426 21.41 -24.21 -14.65
C SER A 426 20.51 -23.33 -13.78
N MET A 427 19.40 -23.87 -13.27
CA MET A 427 18.52 -23.16 -12.34
C MET A 427 19.26 -22.76 -11.05
N LEU A 428 19.99 -23.69 -10.43
CA LEU A 428 20.76 -23.43 -9.21
C LEU A 428 21.88 -22.41 -9.43
N SER A 429 22.53 -22.42 -10.60
CA SER A 429 23.60 -21.46 -10.89
C SER A 429 23.13 -20.02 -10.79
N TYR A 430 21.96 -19.68 -11.33
CA TYR A 430 21.40 -18.34 -11.25
C TYR A 430 20.95 -17.97 -9.83
N ILE A 431 20.31 -18.89 -9.12
CA ILE A 431 19.87 -18.68 -7.73
C ILE A 431 21.06 -18.42 -6.81
N ILE A 432 22.18 -19.13 -7.01
CA ILE A 432 23.37 -19.03 -6.16
C ILE A 432 24.20 -17.80 -6.54
N MET A 433 24.42 -17.55 -7.83
CA MET A 433 25.29 -16.45 -8.29
C MET A 433 24.63 -15.08 -8.17
N ALA A 434 23.29 -15.01 -8.33
CA ALA A 434 22.51 -13.78 -8.30
C ALA A 434 21.29 -13.90 -7.37
N PRO A 435 21.48 -14.09 -6.06
CA PRO A 435 20.38 -14.37 -5.14
C PRO A 435 19.36 -13.21 -5.03
N SER A 436 19.75 -11.98 -5.31
CA SER A 436 18.87 -10.81 -5.36
C SER A 436 18.36 -10.46 -6.76
N ASN A 437 18.71 -11.25 -7.78
CA ASN A 437 18.41 -10.95 -9.18
C ASN A 437 18.40 -12.20 -10.10
N TYR A 438 17.98 -13.36 -9.61
CA TYR A 438 18.06 -14.61 -10.38
C TYR A 438 17.10 -14.66 -11.58
N GLN A 439 16.21 -13.68 -11.71
CA GLN A 439 15.21 -13.56 -12.77
C GLN A 439 15.67 -12.70 -13.94
N GLY A 440 16.66 -11.82 -13.75
CA GLY A 440 17.19 -10.96 -14.82
C GLY A 440 16.68 -9.51 -14.86
N GLY A 441 16.39 -8.91 -13.70
CA GLY A 441 16.13 -7.48 -13.51
C GLY A 441 14.65 -7.07 -13.56
N GLY A 442 14.36 -5.81 -13.20
CA GLY A 442 12.99 -5.28 -13.17
C GLY A 442 12.30 -5.20 -14.54
N GLY A 443 13.08 -5.13 -15.63
CA GLY A 443 12.50 -5.18 -16.98
C GLY A 443 12.05 -6.58 -17.43
N ALA A 444 12.22 -7.63 -16.62
CA ALA A 444 11.93 -9.00 -17.04
C ALA A 444 10.44 -9.36 -16.92
N PHE A 445 9.91 -10.05 -17.94
CA PHE A 445 8.62 -10.74 -17.84
C PHE A 445 8.82 -12.20 -17.44
N GLY A 446 8.30 -12.60 -16.28
CA GLY A 446 8.59 -13.91 -15.71
C GLY A 446 10.06 -14.04 -15.33
N ASN A 447 10.69 -15.16 -15.72
CA ASN A 447 12.11 -15.40 -15.47
C ASN A 447 12.92 -15.37 -16.78
N ARG A 448 13.59 -14.24 -17.02
CA ARG A 448 14.40 -13.97 -18.22
C ARG A 448 15.66 -14.84 -18.30
N PHE A 449 16.15 -15.36 -17.19
CA PHE A 449 17.28 -16.29 -17.22
C PHE A 449 16.80 -17.71 -17.55
N PHE A 450 15.70 -18.16 -16.95
CA PHE A 450 15.10 -19.47 -17.22
C PHE A 450 14.64 -19.64 -18.67
N VAL A 451 14.04 -18.59 -19.27
CA VAL A 451 13.50 -18.68 -20.65
C VAL A 451 14.55 -19.12 -21.68
N ASN A 452 15.83 -18.75 -21.51
CA ASN A 452 16.92 -19.13 -22.43
C ASN A 452 17.02 -20.64 -22.63
N PHE A 453 16.79 -21.41 -21.56
CA PHE A 453 16.91 -22.88 -21.59
C PHE A 453 15.59 -23.60 -21.35
N TYR A 454 14.47 -22.89 -21.20
CA TYR A 454 13.12 -23.47 -21.17
C TYR A 454 12.88 -24.55 -22.26
N PRO A 455 13.32 -24.37 -23.53
CA PRO A 455 13.12 -25.39 -24.57
C PRO A 455 13.75 -26.75 -24.27
N SER A 456 14.74 -26.83 -23.38
CA SER A 456 15.35 -28.10 -22.97
C SER A 456 14.35 -29.07 -22.34
N PHE A 457 13.29 -28.57 -21.68
CA PHE A 457 12.24 -29.41 -21.12
C PHE A 457 11.47 -30.18 -22.20
N LEU A 458 11.29 -29.61 -23.40
CA LEU A 458 10.64 -30.30 -24.52
C LEU A 458 11.32 -31.65 -24.83
N PHE A 459 12.64 -31.71 -24.70
CA PHE A 459 13.45 -32.90 -24.97
C PHE A 459 13.41 -33.95 -23.84
N LEU A 460 12.76 -33.65 -22.72
CA LEU A 460 12.40 -34.64 -21.71
C LEU A 460 11.18 -35.47 -22.15
N ILE A 461 10.33 -34.92 -23.02
CA ILE A 461 9.12 -35.58 -23.50
C ILE A 461 9.48 -36.75 -24.44
N THR A 462 8.93 -37.91 -24.15
CA THR A 462 9.02 -39.15 -24.94
C THR A 462 7.64 -39.49 -25.49
N GLY A 463 7.07 -40.63 -25.11
CA GLY A 463 5.74 -41.08 -25.50
C GLY A 463 4.68 -40.58 -24.53
N MET A 464 3.60 -40.02 -25.07
CA MET A 464 2.44 -39.63 -24.29
C MET A 464 1.58 -40.85 -23.96
N SER A 465 1.36 -41.07 -22.68
CA SER A 465 0.45 -42.11 -22.17
C SER A 465 -0.99 -41.64 -22.00
N SER A 466 -1.23 -40.31 -21.96
CA SER A 466 -2.56 -39.71 -21.77
C SER A 466 -2.56 -38.24 -22.18
N LEU A 467 -3.70 -37.72 -22.63
CA LEU A 467 -3.92 -36.30 -22.94
C LEU A 467 -4.27 -35.45 -21.70
N ARG A 468 -4.61 -36.06 -20.56
CA ARG A 468 -5.05 -35.31 -19.35
C ARG A 468 -4.03 -34.24 -18.89
N PRO A 469 -2.72 -34.53 -18.77
CA PRO A 469 -1.74 -33.53 -18.35
C PRO A 469 -1.66 -32.33 -19.31
N LEU A 470 -1.87 -32.57 -20.61
CA LEU A 470 -1.91 -31.53 -21.62
C LEU A 470 -3.13 -30.61 -21.45
N ILE A 471 -4.31 -31.18 -21.20
CA ILE A 471 -5.53 -30.40 -20.91
C ILE A 471 -5.34 -29.56 -19.64
N ILE A 472 -4.78 -30.15 -18.58
CA ILE A 472 -4.47 -29.44 -17.33
C ILE A 472 -3.51 -28.27 -17.61
N SER A 473 -2.52 -28.48 -18.47
CA SER A 473 -1.57 -27.43 -18.86
C SER A 473 -2.25 -26.28 -19.60
N TRP A 474 -3.22 -26.58 -20.46
CA TRP A 474 -4.05 -25.57 -21.12
C TRP A 474 -4.89 -24.78 -20.13
N ILE A 475 -5.55 -25.45 -19.18
CA ILE A 475 -6.36 -24.78 -18.16
C ILE A 475 -5.48 -23.84 -17.32
N ILE A 476 -4.40 -24.35 -16.74
CA ILE A 476 -3.55 -23.56 -15.83
C ILE A 476 -2.80 -22.47 -16.61
N GLY A 477 -2.15 -22.83 -17.72
CA GLY A 477 -1.39 -21.88 -18.54
C GLY A 477 -2.25 -20.74 -19.07
N SER A 478 -3.48 -21.02 -19.53
CA SER A 478 -4.39 -19.96 -19.99
C SER A 478 -4.89 -19.10 -18.84
N SER A 479 -5.19 -19.70 -17.68
CA SER A 479 -5.71 -18.97 -16.52
C SER A 479 -4.72 -17.92 -15.98
N PHE A 480 -3.41 -18.14 -16.14
CA PHE A 480 -2.38 -17.15 -15.81
C PHE A 480 -2.03 -16.26 -17.01
N LEU A 481 -1.73 -16.84 -18.18
CA LEU A 481 -1.07 -16.10 -19.26
C LEU A 481 -2.01 -15.46 -20.29
N ALA A 482 -3.32 -15.75 -20.29
CA ALA A 482 -4.22 -15.24 -21.33
C ALA A 482 -4.14 -13.72 -21.52
N GLN A 483 -4.12 -12.95 -20.44
CA GLN A 483 -4.02 -11.48 -20.50
C GLN A 483 -2.70 -11.01 -21.15
N SER A 484 -1.58 -11.66 -20.83
CA SER A 484 -0.26 -11.30 -21.35
C SER A 484 -0.09 -11.75 -22.81
N LEU A 485 -0.65 -12.91 -23.17
CA LEU A 485 -0.61 -13.44 -24.54
C LEU A 485 -1.50 -12.64 -25.51
N LEU A 486 -2.59 -12.05 -25.03
CA LEU A 486 -3.46 -11.17 -25.82
C LEU A 486 -2.86 -9.77 -26.04
N ASN A 487 -1.99 -9.30 -25.14
CA ASN A 487 -1.31 -8.01 -25.27
C ASN A 487 0.20 -8.10 -24.94
N PRO A 488 1.00 -8.73 -25.81
CA PRO A 488 2.44 -8.90 -25.57
C PRO A 488 3.23 -7.58 -25.58
N PHE A 489 2.73 -6.55 -26.27
CA PHE A 489 3.37 -5.23 -26.33
C PHE A 489 3.24 -4.46 -25.01
N GLN A 490 2.03 -4.42 -24.44
CA GLN A 490 1.83 -3.81 -23.12
C GLN A 490 2.62 -4.56 -22.04
N THR A 491 2.72 -5.87 -22.16
CA THR A 491 3.51 -6.70 -21.25
C THR A 491 5.00 -6.37 -21.32
N SER A 492 5.51 -5.92 -22.47
CA SER A 492 6.87 -5.38 -22.60
C SER A 492 7.05 -4.10 -21.80
N TRP A 493 6.13 -3.16 -21.96
CA TRP A 493 6.19 -1.86 -21.31
C TRP A 493 5.93 -1.93 -19.79
N SER A 494 5.06 -2.83 -19.35
CA SER A 494 4.61 -2.93 -17.96
C SER A 494 4.63 -4.39 -17.48
N PRO A 495 5.83 -4.96 -17.29
CA PRO A 495 6.01 -6.40 -17.04
C PRO A 495 5.49 -6.89 -15.67
N ALA A 496 4.93 -6.01 -14.84
CA ALA A 496 4.32 -6.36 -13.56
C ALA A 496 2.78 -6.40 -13.60
N PHE A 497 2.15 -5.73 -14.56
CA PHE A 497 0.73 -5.35 -14.47
C PHE A 497 -0.22 -6.55 -14.42
N HIS A 498 0.06 -7.59 -15.20
CA HIS A 498 -0.73 -8.83 -15.20
C HIS A 498 -0.74 -9.52 -13.84
N ALA A 499 0.31 -9.32 -13.04
CA ALA A 499 0.45 -9.93 -11.74
C ALA A 499 -0.38 -9.21 -10.66
N TYR A 500 -0.92 -8.01 -10.90
CA TYR A 500 -1.70 -7.25 -9.91
C TYR A 500 -3.09 -7.80 -9.65
N ARG A 501 -3.58 -8.74 -10.46
CA ARG A 501 -4.99 -9.17 -10.45
C ARG A 501 -5.14 -10.69 -10.57
N GLY A 502 -6.33 -11.17 -10.21
CA GLY A 502 -6.74 -12.57 -10.42
C GLY A 502 -5.85 -13.58 -9.68
N LEU A 503 -5.58 -14.72 -10.35
CA LEU A 503 -4.87 -15.85 -9.76
C LEU A 503 -3.43 -15.54 -9.35
N PHE A 504 -2.78 -14.54 -9.95
CA PHE A 504 -1.43 -14.14 -9.55
C PHE A 504 -1.35 -13.66 -8.11
N ARG A 505 -2.40 -13.05 -7.56
CA ARG A 505 -2.43 -12.60 -6.16
C ARG A 505 -2.45 -13.76 -5.15
N LEU A 506 -2.79 -14.97 -5.58
CA LEU A 506 -2.70 -16.16 -4.74
C LEU A 506 -1.25 -16.65 -4.58
N LEU A 507 -0.35 -16.20 -5.45
CA LEU A 507 1.06 -16.58 -5.42
C LEU A 507 1.85 -15.62 -4.53
N PRO A 508 2.89 -16.12 -3.82
CA PRO A 508 3.70 -15.30 -2.95
C PRO A 508 4.57 -14.32 -3.74
N VAL A 509 4.70 -13.10 -3.22
CA VAL A 509 5.66 -12.10 -3.72
C VAL A 509 7.08 -12.51 -3.30
N GLU A 510 8.01 -12.43 -4.26
CA GLU A 510 9.41 -12.77 -4.08
C GLU A 510 10.18 -11.67 -3.33
N LEU A 511 9.99 -11.57 -2.01
CA LEU A 511 10.57 -10.51 -1.17
C LEU A 511 12.11 -10.43 -1.22
N THR A 512 12.78 -11.53 -1.54
CA THR A 512 14.24 -11.60 -1.74
C THR A 512 14.72 -10.90 -3.02
N LEU A 513 13.79 -10.47 -3.87
CA LEU A 513 14.04 -9.77 -5.13
C LEU A 513 13.49 -8.34 -5.10
N VAL A 514 13.18 -7.78 -3.93
CA VAL A 514 12.37 -6.54 -3.83
C VAL A 514 12.96 -5.36 -4.63
N ASP A 515 14.29 -5.25 -4.79
CA ASP A 515 14.92 -4.19 -5.59
C ASP A 515 14.95 -4.48 -7.10
N THR A 516 14.67 -5.71 -7.51
CA THR A 516 14.75 -6.18 -8.91
C THR A 516 13.43 -6.74 -9.43
N LEU A 517 12.35 -6.63 -8.65
CA LEU A 517 11.01 -7.02 -9.07
C LEU A 517 10.50 -6.11 -10.21
N PRO A 518 9.63 -6.63 -11.09
CA PRO A 518 9.08 -5.85 -12.20
C PRO A 518 8.29 -4.61 -11.79
N THR A 519 7.79 -4.55 -10.55
CA THR A 519 7.11 -3.39 -9.97
C THR A 519 7.98 -2.13 -9.96
N ASN A 520 9.30 -2.28 -9.82
CA ASN A 520 10.23 -1.16 -9.66
C ASN A 520 10.48 -0.37 -10.95
N VAL A 521 10.05 -0.91 -12.09
CA VAL A 521 9.99 -0.16 -13.36
C VAL A 521 9.05 1.04 -13.23
N ASN A 522 7.98 0.91 -12.44
CA ASN A 522 7.09 2.00 -12.15
C ASN A 522 7.53 2.71 -10.87
N PRO A 523 8.11 3.93 -10.97
CA PRO A 523 8.59 4.66 -9.79
C PRO A 523 7.46 5.02 -8.82
N HIS A 524 6.19 5.01 -9.25
CA HIS A 524 5.04 5.26 -8.37
C HIS A 524 4.74 4.10 -7.41
N LEU A 525 5.30 2.91 -7.64
CA LEU A 525 5.11 1.73 -6.78
C LEU A 525 6.25 1.55 -5.78
N MET A 526 7.06 2.58 -5.59
CA MET A 526 8.17 2.57 -4.64
C MET A 526 8.32 3.97 -4.04
N GLN A 527 8.54 4.04 -2.73
CA GLN A 527 8.79 5.32 -2.06
C GLN A 527 10.07 5.97 -2.63
N ALA A 528 9.93 7.23 -3.07
CA ALA A 528 11.03 8.07 -3.56
C ALA A 528 11.80 8.75 -2.41
N PHE A 529 13.10 9.00 -2.59
CA PHE A 529 13.99 9.60 -1.59
C PHE A 529 14.60 10.93 -2.07
N HIS A 530 14.97 11.82 -1.15
CA HIS A 530 15.74 13.03 -1.44
C HIS A 530 16.82 13.25 -0.36
N ASN A 531 18.08 13.37 -0.80
CA ASN A 531 19.30 13.80 -0.10
C ASN A 531 19.69 13.12 1.24
N GLU A 532 18.76 12.54 1.99
CA GLU A 532 18.97 11.77 3.21
C GLU A 532 18.39 10.36 3.04
N THR A 533 19.09 9.34 3.54
CA THR A 533 18.56 7.97 3.61
C THR A 533 17.50 7.89 4.70
N PRO A 534 16.21 7.67 4.37
CA PRO A 534 15.18 7.58 5.40
C PRO A 534 15.31 6.27 6.19
N PRO A 535 14.69 6.18 7.37
CA PRO A 535 14.77 5.00 8.24
C PRO A 535 14.19 3.73 7.58
N PHE A 536 13.34 3.89 6.55
CA PHE A 536 12.74 2.78 5.82
C PHE A 536 12.38 3.12 4.37
N ARG A 537 12.03 2.07 3.61
CA ARG A 537 11.44 2.16 2.27
C ARG A 537 10.17 1.33 2.16
N LEU A 538 9.15 1.86 1.50
CA LEU A 538 7.95 1.11 1.10
C LEU A 538 8.03 0.67 -0.37
N TYR A 539 7.67 -0.59 -0.62
CA TYR A 539 7.53 -1.20 -1.95
C TYR A 539 6.11 -1.74 -2.12
N TYR A 540 5.45 -1.38 -3.22
CA TYR A 540 4.06 -1.74 -3.48
C TYR A 540 3.98 -2.80 -4.58
N PHE A 541 3.15 -3.83 -4.38
CA PHE A 541 3.06 -4.98 -5.27
C PHE A 541 1.78 -5.03 -6.12
N ASP A 542 0.97 -3.97 -6.04
CA ASP A 542 -0.26 -3.75 -6.80
C ASP A 542 -0.56 -2.24 -6.96
N ASP A 543 -1.63 -1.91 -7.69
CA ASP A 543 -2.07 -0.54 -7.98
C ASP A 543 -3.16 -0.04 -7.00
N HIS A 544 -3.25 -0.62 -5.78
CA HIS A 544 -4.31 -0.31 -4.81
C HIS A 544 -3.93 0.74 -3.77
N ALA A 545 -2.83 1.48 -3.98
CA ALA A 545 -2.53 2.70 -3.24
C ALA A 545 -2.64 3.96 -4.11
N TYR A 546 -3.07 5.05 -3.48
CA TYR A 546 -3.06 6.38 -4.06
C TYR A 546 -2.15 7.33 -3.28
N ASN A 547 -1.64 8.36 -3.96
CA ASN A 547 -0.77 9.38 -3.38
C ASN A 547 0.46 8.80 -2.67
N ILE A 548 1.13 7.85 -3.33
CA ILE A 548 2.35 7.18 -2.85
C ILE A 548 3.57 8.14 -2.85
N ASP A 549 3.40 9.37 -3.34
CA ASP A 549 4.50 10.32 -3.51
C ASP A 549 5.10 10.78 -2.17
N ARG A 550 6.42 10.59 -2.05
CA ARG A 550 7.40 11.27 -1.19
C ARG A 550 7.12 11.33 0.32
N SER A 551 6.06 10.69 0.80
CA SER A 551 5.63 10.80 2.20
C SER A 551 5.55 9.42 2.85
N THR A 552 5.54 9.42 4.19
CA THR A 552 5.20 8.23 4.99
C THR A 552 3.70 7.90 4.94
N THR A 553 2.93 8.63 4.12
CA THR A 553 1.49 8.56 4.03
C THR A 553 1.01 8.10 2.67
N PHE A 554 -0.04 7.28 2.64
CA PHE A 554 -0.70 6.87 1.40
C PHE A 554 -2.17 6.53 1.67
N TRP A 555 -2.98 6.49 0.63
CA TRP A 555 -4.37 6.03 0.71
C TRP A 555 -4.48 4.60 0.22
N VAL A 556 -5.21 3.77 0.95
CA VAL A 556 -5.66 2.45 0.48
C VAL A 556 -6.94 2.64 -0.31
N ARG A 557 -7.02 2.00 -1.48
CA ARG A 557 -8.23 1.99 -2.30
C ARG A 557 -9.39 1.32 -1.53
N GLY A 558 -10.57 1.91 -1.63
CA GLY A 558 -11.77 1.39 -0.97
C GLY A 558 -12.18 0.02 -1.50
N GLU A 559 -12.68 -0.85 -0.61
CA GLU A 559 -13.11 -2.24 -0.88
C GLU A 559 -12.00 -3.18 -1.39
N GLU A 560 -10.75 -2.74 -1.34
CA GLU A 560 -9.61 -3.46 -1.89
C GLU A 560 -8.58 -3.80 -0.81
N THR A 561 -7.75 -4.79 -1.12
CA THR A 561 -6.57 -5.14 -0.32
C THR A 561 -5.31 -4.69 -1.06
N ILE A 562 -4.45 -3.97 -0.37
CA ILE A 562 -3.10 -3.63 -0.83
C ILE A 562 -2.07 -4.58 -0.23
N GLU A 563 -1.12 -5.01 -1.05
CA GLU A 563 0.06 -5.77 -0.64
C GLU A 563 1.32 -4.92 -0.84
N LEU A 564 2.08 -4.73 0.21
CA LEU A 564 3.33 -3.96 0.20
C LEU A 564 4.40 -4.60 1.10
N ALA A 565 5.62 -4.10 1.03
CA ALA A 565 6.69 -4.45 1.95
C ALA A 565 7.38 -3.22 2.51
N LEU A 566 7.69 -3.29 3.79
CA LEU A 566 8.52 -2.33 4.50
C LEU A 566 9.94 -2.89 4.58
N ARG A 567 10.91 -2.17 4.01
CA ARG A 567 12.33 -2.43 4.22
C ARG A 567 12.86 -1.46 5.27
N THR A 568 13.47 -1.98 6.34
CA THR A 568 14.23 -1.18 7.31
C THR A 568 15.72 -1.39 7.07
N PHE A 569 16.53 -0.33 7.19
CA PHE A 569 17.98 -0.40 7.01
C PHE A 569 18.71 -0.83 8.29
N GLU A 570 18.04 -0.64 9.43
CA GLU A 570 18.45 -1.10 10.75
C GLU A 570 17.37 -2.02 11.36
N PRO A 571 17.74 -2.91 12.29
CA PRO A 571 16.76 -3.72 13.02
C PRO A 571 15.80 -2.86 13.82
N GLN A 572 14.50 -3.11 13.66
CA GLN A 572 13.44 -2.39 14.38
C GLN A 572 12.61 -3.38 15.20
N SER A 573 12.18 -2.95 16.39
CA SER A 573 11.38 -3.79 17.28
C SER A 573 9.88 -3.67 17.01
N TYR A 574 9.43 -2.49 16.59
CA TYR A 574 8.01 -2.17 16.43
C TYR A 574 7.78 -1.31 15.18
N LEU A 575 6.55 -1.38 14.67
CA LEU A 575 6.03 -0.53 13.61
C LEU A 575 4.73 0.11 14.10
N ALA A 576 4.62 1.43 14.01
CA ALA A 576 3.38 2.14 14.25
C ALA A 576 2.71 2.49 12.91
N LEU A 577 1.43 2.14 12.79
CA LEU A 577 0.58 2.47 11.64
C LEU A 577 -0.60 3.30 12.13
N THR A 578 -0.72 4.53 11.64
CA THR A 578 -1.85 5.41 11.95
C THR A 578 -2.84 5.39 10.78
N PHE A 579 -4.10 5.12 11.07
CA PHE A 579 -5.18 5.01 10.10
C PHE A 579 -6.16 6.15 10.32
N THR A 580 -6.43 6.94 9.29
CA THR A 580 -7.51 7.94 9.29
C THR A 580 -8.63 7.46 8.36
N ASN A 581 -9.84 7.36 8.88
CA ASN A 581 -11.00 6.91 8.11
C ASN A 581 -11.56 8.01 7.17
N GLY A 582 -12.38 7.59 6.20
CA GLY A 582 -13.24 8.46 5.42
C GLY A 582 -14.48 8.95 6.19
N PRO A 583 -15.44 9.58 5.49
CA PRO A 583 -16.71 10.03 6.07
C PRO A 583 -17.72 8.90 6.29
N LEU A 584 -17.49 7.72 5.69
CA LEU A 584 -18.33 6.54 5.87
C LEU A 584 -17.68 5.59 6.88
N GLY A 585 -18.51 4.84 7.61
CA GLY A 585 -18.02 3.77 8.48
C GLY A 585 -17.19 2.74 7.69
N ASN A 586 -16.16 2.19 8.32
CA ASN A 586 -15.21 1.30 7.65
C ASN A 586 -14.63 0.27 8.62
N GLN A 587 -14.29 -0.90 8.10
CA GLN A 587 -13.44 -1.85 8.80
C GLN A 587 -12.11 -1.95 8.04
N VAL A 588 -11.01 -1.90 8.78
CA VAL A 588 -9.66 -2.02 8.22
C VAL A 588 -8.95 -3.21 8.87
N ASP A 589 -8.61 -4.21 8.05
CA ASP A 589 -7.80 -5.34 8.49
C ASP A 589 -6.35 -5.14 8.06
N VAL A 590 -5.42 -5.39 8.98
CA VAL A 590 -4.00 -5.10 8.80
C VAL A 590 -3.18 -6.30 9.23
N GLU A 591 -2.35 -6.80 8.33
CA GLU A 591 -1.37 -7.86 8.61
C GLU A 591 0.05 -7.29 8.43
N VAL A 592 0.88 -7.37 9.46
CA VAL A 592 2.30 -6.99 9.41
C VAL A 592 3.12 -8.17 9.90
N ALA A 593 4.02 -8.66 9.05
CA ALA A 593 4.93 -9.78 9.38
C ALA A 593 4.22 -11.00 9.99
N GLY A 594 3.01 -11.32 9.51
CA GLY A 594 2.17 -12.43 9.98
C GLY A 594 1.31 -12.15 11.21
N VAL A 595 1.40 -10.96 11.81
CA VAL A 595 0.52 -10.53 12.91
C VAL A 595 -0.65 -9.74 12.32
N THR A 596 -1.88 -10.21 12.54
CA THR A 596 -3.10 -9.55 12.06
C THR A 596 -3.79 -8.79 13.19
N GLN A 597 -4.24 -7.58 12.90
CA GLN A 597 -5.11 -6.77 13.76
C GLN A 597 -6.18 -6.10 12.90
N SER A 598 -7.31 -5.71 13.50
CA SER A 598 -8.43 -5.13 12.78
C SER A 598 -8.99 -3.94 13.55
N ILE A 599 -9.43 -2.92 12.81
CA ILE A 599 -10.02 -1.68 13.35
C ILE A 599 -11.40 -1.51 12.74
N VAL A 600 -12.37 -1.15 13.58
CA VAL A 600 -13.69 -0.70 13.15
C VAL A 600 -13.79 0.79 13.41
N PHE A 601 -14.20 1.54 12.38
CA PHE A 601 -14.43 2.97 12.39
C PHE A 601 -15.92 3.23 12.22
N ASP A 602 -16.55 3.73 13.29
CA ASP A 602 -17.95 4.15 13.27
C ASP A 602 -18.08 5.68 13.22
N ILE A 603 -16.98 6.39 13.49
CA ILE A 603 -16.93 7.85 13.53
C ILE A 603 -16.26 8.37 12.24
N PRO A 604 -16.91 9.31 11.51
CA PRO A 604 -16.31 9.95 10.35
C PRO A 604 -14.96 10.59 10.66
N LYS A 605 -13.96 10.38 9.80
CA LYS A 605 -12.60 10.96 9.92
C LYS A 605 -11.83 10.57 11.18
N GLU A 606 -12.31 9.60 11.95
CA GLU A 606 -11.62 9.09 13.13
C GLU A 606 -10.22 8.59 12.76
N THR A 607 -9.27 8.84 13.66
CA THR A 607 -7.90 8.36 13.52
C THR A 607 -7.58 7.38 14.63
N ARG A 608 -7.06 6.20 14.27
CA ARG A 608 -6.60 5.17 15.22
C ARG A 608 -5.20 4.69 14.89
N LYS A 609 -4.44 4.30 15.91
CA LYS A 609 -3.05 3.84 15.75
C LYS A 609 -2.94 2.37 16.15
N LEU A 610 -2.29 1.57 15.30
CA LEU A 610 -1.92 0.20 15.61
C LEU A 610 -0.41 0.09 15.76
N VAL A 611 0.02 -0.80 16.67
CA VAL A 611 1.43 -1.11 16.87
C VAL A 611 1.67 -2.60 16.65
N PHE A 612 2.63 -2.91 15.78
CA PHE A 612 2.98 -4.28 15.41
C PHE A 612 4.40 -4.62 15.87
N PRO A 613 4.59 -5.76 16.55
CA PRO A 613 5.93 -6.24 16.90
C PRO A 613 6.61 -6.86 15.66
N LEU A 614 7.80 -6.38 15.33
CA LEU A 614 8.56 -6.80 14.15
C LEU A 614 9.44 -8.04 14.41
N LYS A 615 8.81 -9.13 14.86
CA LYS A 615 9.51 -10.38 15.26
C LYS A 615 10.06 -11.17 14.09
N TRP A 616 9.31 -11.28 13.00
CA TRP A 616 9.71 -12.02 11.81
C TRP A 616 10.05 -11.04 10.67
N SER A 617 11.13 -11.32 9.96
CA SER A 617 11.55 -10.58 8.75
C SER A 617 12.13 -11.53 7.73
N MET A 618 11.99 -11.17 6.45
CA MET A 618 12.84 -11.71 5.40
C MET A 618 14.21 -11.02 5.49
N PRO A 619 15.30 -11.77 5.70
CA PRO A 619 16.65 -11.20 5.65
C PRO A 619 16.97 -10.70 4.24
N TYR A 620 17.62 -9.54 4.13
CA TYR A 620 17.91 -8.94 2.84
C TYR A 620 19.13 -8.02 2.92
N PHE A 621 20.33 -8.49 2.56
CA PHE A 621 21.62 -7.78 2.61
C PHE A 621 22.05 -7.24 3.99
N THR A 622 23.29 -7.55 4.40
CA THR A 622 23.94 -7.04 5.63
C THR A 622 23.00 -6.95 6.84
N THR A 623 22.48 -5.76 7.16
CA THR A 623 21.62 -5.43 8.31
C THR A 623 20.15 -5.20 7.96
N SER A 624 19.82 -5.05 6.67
CA SER A 624 18.47 -4.70 6.21
C SER A 624 17.48 -5.85 6.41
N ARG A 625 16.24 -5.48 6.75
CA ARG A 625 15.14 -6.42 7.00
C ARG A 625 13.92 -6.04 6.19
N ILE A 626 13.24 -7.02 5.63
CA ILE A 626 11.99 -6.82 4.87
C ILE A 626 10.82 -7.42 5.63
N TYR A 627 9.76 -6.65 5.77
CA TYR A 627 8.52 -7.00 6.46
C TYR A 627 7.35 -6.88 5.49
N PRO A 628 6.65 -7.99 5.16
CA PRO A 628 5.44 -7.91 4.36
C PRO A 628 4.31 -7.25 5.15
N VAL A 629 3.54 -6.42 4.46
CA VAL A 629 2.41 -5.67 5.01
C VAL A 629 1.22 -5.84 4.07
N LYS A 630 0.07 -6.20 4.62
CA LYS A 630 -1.21 -6.23 3.90
C LYS A 630 -2.23 -5.37 4.63
N ILE A 631 -2.96 -4.55 3.88
CA ILE A 631 -4.00 -3.69 4.44
C ILE A 631 -5.24 -3.83 3.58
N ARG A 632 -6.37 -4.15 4.19
CA ARG A 632 -7.67 -4.24 3.52
C ARG A 632 -8.60 -3.17 4.07
N SER A 633 -9.14 -2.35 3.18
CA SER A 633 -10.27 -1.47 3.50
C SER A 633 -11.55 -2.17 3.06
N HIS A 634 -12.52 -2.37 3.95
CA HIS A 634 -13.77 -3.05 3.61
C HIS A 634 -14.80 -2.12 2.98
N THR A 635 -14.71 -0.82 3.22
CA THR A 635 -15.55 0.18 2.57
C THR A 635 -14.70 1.20 1.80
N GLY A 636 -15.37 2.01 0.98
CA GLY A 636 -14.78 3.06 0.16
C GLY A 636 -15.74 4.20 -0.11
N TYR A 637 -15.21 5.37 -0.44
CA TYR A 637 -16.00 6.52 -0.86
C TYR A 637 -15.27 7.31 -1.95
N VAL A 638 -16.04 8.05 -2.75
CA VAL A 638 -15.49 8.96 -3.76
C VAL A 638 -15.73 10.39 -3.29
N PRO A 639 -14.68 11.18 -2.98
CA PRO A 639 -14.82 12.52 -2.42
C PRO A 639 -15.71 13.47 -3.23
N ARG A 640 -15.75 13.31 -4.56
CA ARG A 640 -16.64 14.06 -5.45
C ARG A 640 -18.13 14.00 -5.08
N PHE A 641 -18.57 12.92 -4.42
CA PHE A 641 -19.97 12.72 -4.06
C PHE A 641 -20.25 12.91 -2.56
N THR A 642 -19.32 13.50 -1.80
CA THR A 642 -19.52 13.83 -0.38
C THR A 642 -19.86 15.32 -0.21
N VAL A 643 -20.40 15.69 0.96
CA VAL A 643 -20.79 17.08 1.30
C VAL A 643 -19.63 18.07 1.14
N GLU A 644 -18.38 17.59 1.20
CA GLU A 644 -17.17 18.39 1.07
C GLU A 644 -16.73 18.63 -0.39
N GLY A 645 -17.43 18.05 -1.38
CA GLY A 645 -17.38 18.46 -2.78
C GLY A 645 -15.98 18.61 -3.39
N GLN A 646 -15.05 17.68 -3.13
CA GLN A 646 -13.71 17.74 -3.72
C GLN A 646 -13.71 17.18 -5.15
N ASP A 647 -12.97 17.80 -6.09
CA ASP A 647 -12.80 17.31 -7.48
C ASP A 647 -12.00 15.98 -7.60
N VAL A 648 -11.85 15.24 -6.51
CA VAL A 648 -11.13 13.97 -6.45
C VAL A 648 -12.06 12.82 -6.84
N VAL A 649 -11.75 12.13 -7.95
CA VAL A 649 -12.57 11.06 -8.55
C VAL A 649 -12.04 9.64 -8.23
N ARG A 650 -11.40 9.45 -7.07
CA ARG A 650 -10.80 8.18 -6.65
C ARG A 650 -11.64 7.51 -5.56
N ASN A 651 -11.73 6.18 -5.57
CA ASN A 651 -12.39 5.41 -4.50
C ASN A 651 -11.44 5.25 -3.31
N LEU A 652 -11.50 6.15 -2.33
CA LEU A 652 -10.65 6.16 -1.16
C LEU A 652 -11.26 5.30 -0.05
N GLY A 653 -10.44 4.45 0.59
CA GLY A 653 -10.83 3.66 1.76
C GLY A 653 -10.38 4.34 3.05
N CYS A 654 -9.13 4.09 3.45
CA CYS A 654 -8.50 4.72 4.60
C CYS A 654 -7.14 5.33 4.22
N ARG A 655 -6.73 6.36 4.95
CA ARG A 655 -5.38 6.94 4.85
C ARG A 655 -4.49 6.29 5.89
N VAL A 656 -3.29 5.89 5.49
CA VAL A 656 -2.30 5.23 6.34
C VAL A 656 -1.09 6.13 6.47
N ASN A 657 -0.57 6.30 7.68
CA ASN A 657 0.74 6.89 7.97
C ASN A 657 1.63 5.87 8.67
N VAL A 658 2.87 5.72 8.21
CA VAL A 658 3.84 4.75 8.70
C VAL A 658 4.91 5.46 9.54
N SER A 659 5.12 5.01 10.78
CA SER A 659 6.19 5.54 11.63
C SER A 659 7.02 4.42 12.28
N LEU A 660 8.33 4.64 12.30
CA LEU A 660 9.31 3.86 13.07
C LEU A 660 9.89 4.69 14.22
N HIS A 661 9.41 5.91 14.44
CA HIS A 661 9.95 6.78 15.47
C HIS A 661 9.60 6.23 16.86
N PRO A 662 10.58 6.07 17.78
CA PRO A 662 10.33 5.50 19.11
C PRO A 662 9.22 6.23 19.90
N PHE A 663 9.16 7.56 19.80
CA PHE A 663 8.10 8.36 20.43
C PHE A 663 6.69 7.98 19.96
N ASP A 664 6.48 7.90 18.64
CA ASP A 664 5.16 7.58 18.06
C ASP A 664 4.73 6.18 18.45
N ILE A 665 5.67 5.23 18.47
CA ILE A 665 5.44 3.86 18.90
C ILE A 665 5.04 3.82 20.38
N ALA A 666 5.78 4.49 21.25
CA ALA A 666 5.50 4.51 22.68
C ALA A 666 4.16 5.17 23.00
N LYS A 667 3.87 6.32 22.39
CA LYS A 667 2.58 7.01 22.50
C LYS A 667 1.44 6.12 22.03
N ALA A 668 1.56 5.47 20.87
CA ALA A 668 0.55 4.54 20.36
C ALA A 668 0.37 3.30 21.25
N LEU A 669 1.44 2.78 21.87
CA LEU A 669 1.33 1.68 22.84
C LEU A 669 0.55 2.10 24.09
N ARG A 670 0.81 3.31 24.61
CA ARG A 670 0.07 3.87 25.76
C ARG A 670 -1.40 4.11 25.42
N GLU A 671 -1.68 4.75 24.29
CA GLU A 671 -3.05 4.99 23.78
C GLU A 671 -3.82 3.66 23.60
N ASN A 672 -3.13 2.58 23.23
CA ASN A 672 -3.70 1.23 23.12
C ASN A 672 -3.73 0.44 24.46
N HIS A 673 -3.65 1.13 25.61
CA HIS A 673 -3.67 0.55 26.96
C HIS A 673 -2.56 -0.48 27.23
N GLN A 674 -1.36 -0.29 26.65
CA GLN A 674 -0.17 -1.14 26.87
C GLN A 674 1.01 -0.36 27.48
N PRO A 675 0.83 0.29 28.65
CA PRO A 675 1.84 1.19 29.21
C PRO A 675 3.16 0.47 29.54
N HIS A 676 3.13 -0.78 30.00
CA HIS A 676 4.33 -1.56 30.33
C HIS A 676 5.26 -1.80 29.13
N LYS A 677 4.75 -1.75 27.89
CA LYS A 677 5.59 -1.84 26.68
C LYS A 677 6.13 -0.47 26.23
N ALA A 678 5.42 0.61 26.55
CA ALA A 678 5.83 1.97 26.23
C ALA A 678 6.99 2.44 27.13
N ILE A 679 6.93 2.11 28.43
CA ILE A 679 7.94 2.48 29.45
C ILE A 679 9.39 2.23 28.99
N PRO A 680 9.82 1.01 28.61
CA PRO A 680 11.22 0.77 28.26
C PRO A 680 11.67 1.51 26.99
N ILE A 681 10.76 1.78 26.06
CA ILE A 681 11.06 2.55 24.84
C ILE A 681 11.33 4.01 25.22
N LEU A 682 10.46 4.61 26.02
CA LEU A 682 10.61 5.98 26.51
C LEU A 682 11.84 6.13 27.42
N GLU A 683 12.13 5.14 28.25
CA GLU A 683 13.33 5.12 29.09
C GLU A 683 14.61 5.16 28.25
N SER A 684 14.68 4.36 27.18
CA SER A 684 15.82 4.38 26.24
C SER A 684 15.97 5.73 25.53
N MET A 685 14.86 6.37 25.14
CA MET A 685 14.88 7.70 24.55
C MET A 685 15.43 8.73 25.55
N LEU A 686 14.92 8.72 26.78
CA LEU A 686 15.33 9.66 27.83
C LEU A 686 16.75 9.41 28.35
N THR A 687 17.30 8.23 28.10
CA THR A 687 18.72 7.95 28.35
C THR A 687 19.60 8.66 27.32
N ALA A 688 19.17 8.74 26.06
CA ALA A 688 19.87 9.45 25.00
C ALA A 688 19.66 10.97 25.08
N GLU A 689 18.42 11.41 25.30
CA GLU A 689 18.03 12.83 25.38
C GLU A 689 17.23 13.11 26.67
N PRO A 690 17.92 13.30 27.83
CA PRO A 690 17.24 13.47 29.12
C PRO A 690 16.34 14.70 29.22
N LYS A 691 16.54 15.70 28.36
CA LYS A 691 15.80 16.97 28.37
C LYS A 691 14.58 17.00 27.45
N ASP A 692 14.29 15.91 26.73
CA ASP A 692 13.08 15.83 25.90
C ASP A 692 11.83 15.82 26.79
N ILE A 693 11.19 16.97 26.91
CA ILE A 693 10.00 17.17 27.75
C ILE A 693 8.79 16.39 27.23
N PHE A 694 8.66 16.19 25.92
CA PHE A 694 7.52 15.46 25.35
C PHE A 694 7.65 13.97 25.62
N ALA A 695 8.83 13.39 25.37
CA ALA A 695 9.10 11.99 25.71
C ALA A 695 8.96 11.75 27.22
N ARG A 696 9.39 12.70 28.06
CA ARG A 696 9.26 12.60 29.53
C ARG A 696 7.81 12.70 30.00
N TYR A 697 7.01 13.57 29.38
CA TYR A 697 5.58 13.67 29.69
C TYR A 697 4.83 12.38 29.32
N GLU A 698 5.07 11.81 28.14
CA GLU A 698 4.49 10.51 27.76
C GLU A 698 4.99 9.37 28.67
N TYR A 699 6.23 9.46 29.18
CA TYR A 699 6.78 8.50 30.15
C TYR A 699 6.06 8.55 31.50
N ALA A 700 5.79 9.76 31.99
CA ALA A 700 5.02 9.97 33.21
C ALA A 700 3.57 9.48 33.06
N LEU A 701 2.91 9.76 31.92
CA LEU A 701 1.58 9.23 31.60
C LEU A 701 1.57 7.71 31.53
N ALA A 702 2.60 7.08 30.96
CA ALA A 702 2.71 5.62 30.92
C ALA A 702 2.81 5.03 32.34
N TYR A 703 3.56 5.64 33.26
CA TYR A 703 3.58 5.23 34.67
C TYR A 703 2.24 5.43 35.37
N GLN A 704 1.56 6.56 35.13
CA GLN A 704 0.24 6.84 35.70
C GLN A 704 -0.76 5.76 35.26
N GLN A 705 -0.80 5.43 33.97
CA GLN A 705 -1.69 4.39 33.43
C GLN A 705 -1.32 2.97 33.91
N ALA A 706 -0.04 2.72 34.19
CA ALA A 706 0.43 1.49 34.83
C ALA A 706 0.18 1.45 36.35
N ASN A 707 -0.51 2.45 36.91
CA ASN A 707 -0.77 2.61 38.34
C ASN A 707 0.50 2.69 39.22
N MET A 708 1.61 3.19 38.66
CA MET A 708 2.89 3.41 39.35
C MET A 708 3.00 4.88 39.78
N LEU A 709 2.12 5.29 40.70
CA LEU A 709 1.84 6.71 41.00
C LEU A 709 3.07 7.51 41.48
N GLU A 710 3.92 6.94 42.34
CA GLU A 710 5.14 7.63 42.82
C GLU A 710 6.13 7.91 41.67
N SER A 711 6.26 6.96 40.74
CA SER A 711 7.12 7.12 39.57
C SER A 711 6.53 8.14 38.60
N ALA A 712 5.21 8.12 38.40
CA ALA A 712 4.51 9.09 37.58
C ALA A 712 4.71 10.51 38.12
N GLU A 713 4.47 10.73 39.41
CA GLU A 713 4.64 12.04 40.05
C GLU A 713 6.07 12.57 39.91
N ARG A 714 7.08 11.73 40.20
CA ARG A 714 8.50 12.10 40.05
C ARG A 714 8.82 12.56 38.64
N GLU A 715 8.32 11.86 37.62
CA GLU A 715 8.55 12.25 36.22
C GLU A 715 7.75 13.49 35.81
N PHE A 716 6.52 13.68 36.30
CA PHE A 716 5.78 14.93 36.08
C PHE A 716 6.45 16.13 36.74
N GLN A 717 6.99 15.99 37.95
CA GLN A 717 7.77 17.04 38.62
C GLN A 717 9.03 17.39 37.82
N ARG A 718 9.70 16.40 37.22
CA ARG A 718 10.81 16.63 36.30
C ARG A 718 10.37 17.35 35.02
N CYS A 719 9.20 17.04 34.48
CA CYS A 719 8.62 17.81 33.36
C CYS A 719 8.39 19.26 33.77
N ASN A 720 7.80 19.50 34.96
CA ASN A 720 7.60 20.84 35.50
C ASN A 720 8.90 21.63 35.62
N ALA A 721 9.99 20.98 36.06
CA ALA A 721 11.32 21.60 36.13
C ALA A 721 11.92 21.97 34.77
N LEU A 722 11.48 21.33 33.67
CA LEU A 722 11.92 21.63 32.30
C LEU A 722 11.10 22.72 31.61
N LEU A 723 9.96 23.13 32.17
CA LEU A 723 9.07 24.13 31.57
C LEU A 723 9.74 25.50 31.31
N PRO A 724 10.63 26.03 32.16
CA PRO A 724 11.35 27.26 31.85
C PRO A 724 12.26 27.15 30.62
N GLU A 725 12.92 26.00 30.41
CA GLU A 725 13.74 25.75 29.21
C GLU A 725 12.85 25.62 27.97
N PHE A 726 11.73 24.90 28.08
CA PHE A 726 10.71 24.83 27.02
C PHE A 726 10.20 26.23 26.62
N GLN A 727 9.95 27.09 27.60
CA GLN A 727 9.53 28.47 27.38
C GLN A 727 10.58 29.28 26.60
N GLN A 728 11.86 29.18 26.98
CA GLN A 728 12.95 29.86 26.25
C GLN A 728 13.05 29.40 24.80
N VAL A 729 12.94 28.09 24.55
CA VAL A 729 12.94 27.54 23.19
C VAL A 729 11.77 28.09 22.38
N PHE A 730 10.55 28.10 22.94
CA PHE A 730 9.37 28.65 22.25
C PHE A 730 9.52 30.14 21.91
N ILE A 731 9.99 30.96 22.86
CA ILE A 731 10.22 32.39 22.66
C ILE A 731 11.23 32.62 21.54
N SER A 732 12.36 31.91 21.56
CA SER A 732 13.40 32.03 20.53
C SER A 732 12.86 31.72 19.13
N GLN A 733 12.03 30.67 19.00
CA GLN A 733 11.40 30.30 17.73
C GLN A 733 10.41 31.37 17.25
N CYS A 734 9.60 31.91 18.17
CA CYS A 734 8.63 32.95 17.88
C CYS A 734 9.32 34.25 17.38
N GLN A 735 10.44 34.64 18.01
CA GLN A 735 11.26 35.79 17.60
C GLN A 735 11.89 35.61 16.22
N ILE A 736 12.46 34.43 15.93
CA ILE A 736 13.07 34.11 14.63
C ILE A 736 12.04 34.21 13.50
N GLN A 737 10.77 33.87 13.78
CA GLN A 737 9.70 33.86 12.79
C GLN A 737 9.03 35.23 12.58
N GLY A 738 9.38 36.25 13.36
CA GLY A 738 8.76 37.59 13.27
C GLY A 738 7.28 37.62 13.67
N GLU A 739 6.83 36.63 14.44
CA GLU A 739 5.43 36.45 14.85
C GLU A 739 5.11 37.30 16.11
N PRO A 740 3.83 37.63 16.37
CA PRO A 740 3.43 38.44 17.52
C PRO A 740 3.51 37.66 18.84
N CYS A 741 4.72 37.56 19.39
CA CYS A 741 4.92 37.05 20.75
C CYS A 741 4.46 38.11 21.76
N ALA A 742 3.80 37.70 22.85
CA ALA A 742 3.43 38.62 23.93
C ALA A 742 4.68 39.40 24.41
N ARG A 743 4.66 40.74 24.31
CA ARG A 743 5.74 41.60 24.81
C ARG A 743 5.66 41.68 26.34
N GLU A 744 6.81 41.85 26.99
CA GLU A 744 6.99 42.03 28.45
C GLU A 744 6.21 43.21 29.08
N ARG A 745 5.44 43.98 28.30
CA ARG A 745 4.82 45.24 28.75
C ARG A 745 3.72 45.10 29.80
N ILE A 746 3.31 43.89 30.18
CA ILE A 746 2.24 43.66 31.19
C ILE A 746 2.82 43.21 32.55
N ALA A 747 4.15 43.06 32.69
CA ALA A 747 4.75 42.72 33.98
C ALA A 747 4.53 43.78 35.08
N GLY A 748 4.14 45.01 34.72
CA GLY A 748 3.81 46.09 35.66
C GLY A 748 2.37 46.09 36.21
N GLU A 749 1.44 45.32 35.63
CA GLU A 749 0.02 45.28 36.02
C GLU A 749 -0.44 43.92 36.60
N LEU A 750 0.44 42.91 36.55
CA LEU A 750 0.18 41.58 37.09
C LEU A 750 0.51 41.58 38.60
N GLY A 751 -0.52 41.67 39.44
CA GLY A 751 -0.43 41.58 40.91
C GLY A 751 0.08 40.22 41.43
N THR A 752 -0.55 39.66 42.46
CA THR A 752 -0.26 38.30 42.96
C THR A 752 -0.76 37.25 41.96
N VAL A 753 0.00 37.00 40.90
CA VAL A 753 -0.36 36.02 39.86
C VAL A 753 0.34 34.67 40.14
N SER A 754 -0.37 33.57 39.89
CA SER A 754 0.10 32.19 40.11
C SER A 754 1.34 31.85 39.27
N ASP A 755 2.13 30.85 39.71
CA ASP A 755 3.36 30.47 39.01
C ASP A 755 3.09 29.94 37.59
N LEU A 756 2.02 29.15 37.41
CA LEU A 756 1.59 28.67 36.10
C LEU A 756 1.22 29.82 35.14
N ALA A 757 0.57 30.87 35.63
CA ALA A 757 0.23 32.04 34.81
C ALA A 757 1.49 32.78 34.35
N ARG A 758 2.51 32.93 35.23
CA ARG A 758 3.81 33.51 34.85
C ARG A 758 4.53 32.68 33.79
N LEU A 759 4.40 31.35 33.85
CA LEU A 759 4.97 30.46 32.86
C LEU A 759 4.23 30.52 31.50
N LEU A 760 2.90 30.60 31.52
CA LEU A 760 2.11 30.61 30.29
C LEU A 760 2.18 31.94 29.55
N TYR A 761 2.28 33.05 30.27
CA TYR A 761 2.20 34.38 29.66
C TYR A 761 3.20 34.59 28.49
N PRO A 762 4.50 34.25 28.61
CA PRO A 762 5.45 34.35 27.48
C PRO A 762 5.23 33.35 26.35
N LEU A 763 4.41 32.32 26.55
CA LEU A 763 4.05 31.32 25.53
C LEU A 763 2.85 31.74 24.67
N ILE A 764 2.21 32.87 24.99
CA ILE A 764 1.03 33.36 24.27
C ILE A 764 1.46 34.08 22.98
N ARG A 765 0.92 33.60 21.86
CA ARG A 765 0.85 34.33 20.60
C ARG A 765 -0.51 35.03 20.54
N ARG A 766 -0.50 36.37 20.55
CA ARG A 766 -1.72 37.19 20.60
C ARG A 766 -2.02 37.79 19.24
N TYR A 767 -3.27 37.66 18.82
CA TYR A 767 -3.83 38.29 17.63
C TYR A 767 -4.95 39.25 18.06
N GLU A 768 -4.69 40.56 17.90
CA GLU A 768 -5.70 41.59 18.17
C GLU A 768 -6.71 41.63 17.02
N ALA A 769 -8.00 41.52 17.34
CA ALA A 769 -9.05 41.33 16.34
C ALA A 769 -9.14 42.49 15.33
N GLU A 770 -8.85 43.70 15.77
CA GLU A 770 -8.90 44.91 14.97
C GLU A 770 -7.78 45.01 13.91
N HIS A 771 -6.71 44.22 14.07
CA HIS A 771 -5.64 44.09 13.08
C HIS A 771 -5.86 42.93 12.10
N LEU A 772 -6.83 42.05 12.36
CA LEU A 772 -7.09 40.88 11.52
C LEU A 772 -7.96 41.22 10.29
N PRO A 773 -7.69 40.58 9.13
CA PRO A 773 -8.57 40.62 7.97
C PRO A 773 -10.02 40.23 8.29
N ARG A 774 -10.97 40.84 7.57
CA ARG A 774 -12.40 40.57 7.72
C ARG A 774 -13.18 40.75 6.42
N THR A 775 -14.25 39.98 6.27
CA THR A 775 -15.20 40.09 5.15
C THR A 775 -16.49 40.82 5.55
N THR A 776 -16.74 40.95 6.86
CA THR A 776 -17.91 41.64 7.43
C THR A 776 -17.56 42.29 8.76
N GLY A 777 -18.47 43.13 9.29
CA GLY A 777 -18.29 43.88 10.52
C GLY A 777 -17.44 45.14 10.39
N GLN A 778 -17.23 45.85 11.50
CA GLN A 778 -16.49 47.10 11.58
C GLN A 778 -15.68 47.18 12.88
N ILE A 779 -14.69 48.08 12.94
CA ILE A 779 -13.97 48.34 14.19
C ILE A 779 -14.68 49.40 14.99
N LEU A 780 -14.94 49.10 16.25
CA LEU A 780 -15.51 50.03 17.20
C LEU A 780 -14.53 50.28 18.35
N PRO A 781 -14.38 51.53 18.81
CA PRO A 781 -13.63 51.82 20.03
C PRO A 781 -14.39 51.23 21.22
N TRP A 782 -13.65 50.58 22.13
CA TRP A 782 -14.22 49.92 23.31
C TRP A 782 -13.24 50.01 24.48
N GLN A 783 -13.49 50.88 25.45
CA GLN A 783 -12.59 51.03 26.60
C GLN A 783 -12.56 49.76 27.47
N GLY A 784 -11.35 49.29 27.82
CA GLY A 784 -11.15 48.11 28.66
C GLY A 784 -10.96 46.78 27.90
N THR A 785 -10.80 46.83 26.58
CA THR A 785 -10.35 45.71 25.74
C THR A 785 -8.82 45.77 25.55
N SER A 786 -8.17 44.76 24.95
CA SER A 786 -6.68 44.70 24.97
C SER A 786 -6.01 45.90 24.29
N ASN A 787 -6.70 46.54 23.34
CA ASN A 787 -6.19 47.67 22.60
C ASN A 787 -7.27 48.77 22.40
N ASP A 788 -8.20 48.87 23.36
CA ASP A 788 -9.34 49.80 23.36
C ASP A 788 -10.19 49.80 22.07
N ALA A 789 -10.19 48.69 21.34
CA ALA A 789 -10.94 48.47 20.11
C ALA A 789 -11.45 47.02 20.03
N VAL A 790 -12.46 46.78 19.19
CA VAL A 790 -13.01 45.45 18.88
C VAL A 790 -13.44 45.34 17.43
N ALA A 791 -13.40 44.13 16.87
CA ALA A 791 -14.10 43.81 15.64
C ALA A 791 -15.56 43.45 15.97
N ALA A 792 -16.50 44.30 15.58
CA ALA A 792 -17.91 44.18 15.91
C ALA A 792 -18.79 43.89 14.69
N PHE A 793 -19.71 42.94 14.84
CA PHE A 793 -20.76 42.61 13.91
C PHE A 793 -22.11 43.03 14.49
N THR A 794 -22.92 43.72 13.68
CA THR A 794 -24.28 44.11 14.02
C THR A 794 -25.28 43.48 13.02
N PRO A 795 -26.27 42.69 13.50
CA PRO A 795 -27.32 42.12 12.67
C PRO A 795 -28.02 43.18 11.82
N LYS A 796 -28.42 42.82 10.60
CA LYS A 796 -29.05 43.69 9.58
C LYS A 796 -28.15 44.81 9.02
N ALA A 797 -27.18 45.33 9.79
CA ALA A 797 -26.22 46.33 9.32
C ALA A 797 -25.02 45.71 8.59
N ASN A 798 -24.65 44.48 8.93
CA ASN A 798 -23.56 43.74 8.32
C ASN A 798 -24.07 42.40 7.74
N PRO A 799 -23.64 41.97 6.54
CA PRO A 799 -24.01 40.65 6.00
C PRO A 799 -23.25 39.53 6.72
N PRO A 800 -23.80 38.31 6.87
CA PRO A 800 -23.09 37.17 7.46
C PRO A 800 -21.75 36.90 6.76
N GLY A 801 -20.73 36.52 7.53
CA GLY A 801 -19.38 36.31 7.00
C GLY A 801 -18.31 36.23 8.08
N PHE A 802 -17.04 36.14 7.67
CA PHE A 802 -15.90 36.17 8.59
C PHE A 802 -15.70 37.58 9.16
N LEU A 803 -15.93 37.71 10.47
CA LEU A 803 -15.68 38.93 11.24
C LEU A 803 -14.20 39.11 11.54
N VAL A 804 -13.46 38.01 11.71
CA VAL A 804 -11.99 37.97 11.69
C VAL A 804 -11.50 36.66 11.07
N TYR A 805 -10.37 36.70 10.35
CA TYR A 805 -9.64 35.53 9.88
C TYR A 805 -8.15 35.83 9.66
N GLY A 806 -7.28 34.85 9.88
CA GLY A 806 -5.84 34.96 9.65
C GLY A 806 -5.10 35.78 10.73
N PRO A 807 -3.88 36.26 10.45
CA PRO A 807 -3.03 35.89 9.32
C PRO A 807 -2.60 34.41 9.39
N PRO A 808 -2.19 33.80 8.28
CA PRO A 808 -1.62 32.46 8.27
C PRO A 808 -0.26 32.47 9.00
N SER A 809 -0.20 31.81 10.16
CA SER A 809 1.03 31.71 10.98
C SER A 809 1.53 30.27 11.03
N LYS A 810 2.85 30.10 11.11
CA LYS A 810 3.47 28.77 11.17
C LYS A 810 3.51 28.25 12.61
N TYR A 811 3.02 27.03 12.82
CA TYR A 811 3.07 26.32 14.10
C TYR A 811 3.85 25.02 13.98
N GLN A 812 4.59 24.67 15.03
CA GLN A 812 5.33 23.40 15.11
C GLN A 812 4.41 22.27 15.58
N PRO A 813 4.77 20.99 15.37
CA PRO A 813 4.04 19.86 15.94
C PRO A 813 3.85 20.00 17.45
N GLY A 814 2.69 19.59 17.94
CA GLY A 814 2.31 19.69 19.34
C GLY A 814 0.82 19.97 19.54
N THR A 815 0.39 19.96 20.80
CA THR A 815 -0.97 20.31 21.21
C THR A 815 -1.02 21.78 21.58
N TYR A 816 -2.01 22.50 21.06
CA TYR A 816 -2.21 23.93 21.29
C TYR A 816 -3.66 24.20 21.73
N GLN A 817 -3.84 25.34 22.37
CA GLN A 817 -5.16 25.87 22.67
C GLN A 817 -5.26 27.30 22.12
N ALA A 818 -6.33 27.57 21.37
CA ALA A 818 -6.73 28.91 20.94
C ALA A 818 -7.88 29.40 21.80
N ARG A 819 -7.76 30.62 22.32
CA ARG A 819 -8.70 31.26 23.24
C ARG A 819 -9.21 32.56 22.62
N PHE A 820 -10.49 32.61 22.33
CA PHE A 820 -11.17 33.72 21.68
C PHE A 820 -11.93 34.53 22.74
N ARG A 821 -11.56 35.80 22.95
CA ARG A 821 -12.26 36.70 23.85
C ARG A 821 -13.36 37.43 23.09
N ILE A 822 -14.62 37.04 23.31
CA ILE A 822 -15.78 37.48 22.52
C ILE A 822 -16.91 37.91 23.44
N GLN A 823 -17.63 38.97 23.04
CA GLN A 823 -18.88 39.39 23.65
C GLN A 823 -20.04 39.12 22.68
N LEU A 824 -21.13 38.55 23.20
CA LEU A 824 -22.37 38.32 22.48
C LEU A 824 -23.50 39.18 23.06
N GLN A 825 -24.27 39.84 22.19
CA GLN A 825 -25.48 40.55 22.60
C GLN A 825 -26.66 40.13 21.72
N SER A 826 -27.79 39.84 22.36
CA SER A 826 -29.03 39.45 21.69
C SER A 826 -29.78 40.69 21.18
N PRO A 827 -30.35 40.67 19.95
CA PRO A 827 -31.14 41.80 19.45
C PRO A 827 -32.37 42.08 20.32
N LYS A 828 -32.74 43.36 20.52
CA LYS A 828 -33.92 43.75 21.32
C LYS A 828 -35.26 43.19 20.82
N ASP A 829 -35.34 42.80 19.53
CA ASP A 829 -36.55 42.24 18.89
C ASP A 829 -36.59 40.69 18.86
N ALA A 830 -35.57 40.00 19.41
CA ALA A 830 -35.45 38.55 19.30
C ALA A 830 -36.30 37.82 20.37
N TYR A 831 -37.62 37.97 20.30
CA TYR A 831 -38.58 37.16 21.09
C TYR A 831 -39.01 35.87 20.39
N GLU A 832 -38.45 35.57 19.21
CA GLU A 832 -38.72 34.31 18.50
C GLU A 832 -37.46 33.44 18.43
N ARG A 833 -37.47 32.37 19.23
CA ARG A 833 -36.83 31.06 19.00
C ARG A 833 -35.63 31.06 18.03
N ILE A 834 -34.49 31.61 18.45
CA ILE A 834 -33.24 31.45 17.69
C ILE A 834 -32.65 30.07 18.05
N SER A 835 -32.92 29.08 17.20
CA SER A 835 -32.37 27.71 17.28
C SER A 835 -31.10 27.53 16.41
N ALA A 836 -30.40 28.61 16.08
CA ALA A 836 -29.24 28.60 15.19
C ALA A 836 -28.04 29.34 15.84
N PRO A 837 -26.79 28.91 15.58
CA PRO A 837 -25.61 29.47 16.24
C PRO A 837 -25.43 30.93 15.87
N ALA A 838 -25.00 31.78 16.81
CA ALA A 838 -24.64 33.18 16.57
C ALA A 838 -23.38 33.29 15.70
N MET A 839 -22.42 32.38 15.93
CA MET A 839 -21.15 32.34 15.23
C MET A 839 -20.51 30.94 15.24
N PHE A 840 -19.47 30.77 14.43
CA PHE A 840 -18.54 29.66 14.48
C PHE A 840 -17.13 30.17 14.70
N ILE A 841 -16.40 29.54 15.62
CA ILE A 841 -14.96 29.75 15.78
C ILE A 841 -14.23 28.55 15.17
N GLU A 842 -13.15 28.80 14.43
CA GLU A 842 -12.46 27.79 13.63
C GLU A 842 -10.93 27.94 13.71
N VAL A 843 -10.24 26.80 13.70
CA VAL A 843 -8.81 26.68 13.38
C VAL A 843 -8.73 26.05 12.00
N PHE A 844 -8.15 26.75 11.04
CA PHE A 844 -8.04 26.32 9.65
C PHE A 844 -6.58 26.18 9.24
N ASP A 845 -6.21 25.06 8.65
CA ASP A 845 -4.91 24.85 8.00
C ASP A 845 -5.04 24.90 6.49
N GLN A 846 -4.10 25.58 5.84
CA GLN A 846 -4.14 25.78 4.38
C GLN A 846 -4.09 24.48 3.56
N LYS A 847 -3.53 23.39 4.11
CA LYS A 847 -3.44 22.09 3.43
C LYS A 847 -4.53 21.13 3.89
N GLN A 848 -4.92 21.17 5.16
CA GLN A 848 -5.83 20.19 5.77
C GLN A 848 -7.27 20.68 5.88
N GLY A 849 -7.55 21.97 5.70
CA GLY A 849 -8.85 22.57 5.92
C GLY A 849 -9.11 22.85 7.39
N ILE A 850 -10.36 22.74 7.84
CA ILE A 850 -10.74 22.99 9.24
C ILE A 850 -10.16 21.88 10.13
N ILE A 851 -9.26 22.25 11.04
CA ILE A 851 -8.67 21.36 12.06
C ILE A 851 -9.60 21.25 13.27
N ALA A 852 -10.16 22.38 13.73
CA ALA A 852 -11.08 22.43 14.85
C ALA A 852 -12.15 23.49 14.61
N ARG A 853 -13.39 23.23 15.03
CA ARG A 853 -14.51 24.17 14.92
C ARG A 853 -15.45 24.03 16.10
N LYS A 854 -15.99 25.14 16.58
CA LYS A 854 -17.04 25.18 17.60
C LYS A 854 -18.13 26.18 17.19
N ALA A 855 -19.38 25.76 17.28
CA ALA A 855 -20.54 26.62 17.12
C ALA A 855 -20.83 27.30 18.47
N VAL A 856 -21.16 28.60 18.46
CA VAL A 856 -21.48 29.34 19.67
C VAL A 856 -22.89 29.92 19.54
N ALA A 857 -23.76 29.57 20.50
CA ALA A 857 -25.15 30.01 20.55
C ALA A 857 -25.29 31.40 21.21
N PRO A 858 -26.39 32.14 20.95
CA PRO A 858 -26.69 33.38 21.67
C PRO A 858 -26.99 33.10 23.15
N GLU A 859 -26.48 33.93 24.08
CA GLU A 859 -26.90 33.85 25.49
C GLU A 859 -28.32 34.41 25.68
N VAL A 860 -29.21 33.60 26.26
CA VAL A 860 -30.55 34.03 26.71
C VAL A 860 -30.44 34.54 28.16
N LYS A 861 -29.69 35.61 28.40
CA LYS A 861 -29.73 36.33 29.68
C LYS A 861 -30.59 37.58 29.54
N THR A 862 -31.42 37.83 30.54
CA THR A 862 -32.37 38.94 30.63
C THR A 862 -31.70 40.29 30.40
N PHE A 863 -32.32 41.08 29.52
CA PHE A 863 -32.09 42.49 29.21
C PHE A 863 -31.27 43.28 30.26
N PHE A 864 -29.95 43.33 30.08
CA PHE A 864 -29.11 44.43 30.57
C PHE A 864 -28.04 44.72 29.52
N ASP A 865 -27.79 46.00 29.26
CA ASP A 865 -26.93 46.56 28.19
C ASP A 865 -25.42 46.27 28.36
N SER A 866 -25.02 45.16 29.00
CA SER A 866 -23.60 44.78 29.12
C SER A 866 -23.39 43.30 29.46
N SER A 867 -23.55 42.39 28.49
CA SER A 867 -22.93 41.07 28.63
C SER A 867 -21.41 41.24 28.71
N PRO A 868 -20.70 40.66 29.70
CA PRO A 868 -19.25 40.75 29.76
C PRO A 868 -18.60 39.97 28.61
N PHE A 869 -17.33 40.29 28.29
CA PHE A 869 -16.54 39.42 27.40
C PHE A 869 -16.36 38.04 28.04
N GLN A 870 -16.52 37.01 27.24
CA GLN A 870 -16.31 35.61 27.61
C GLN A 870 -15.15 35.01 26.80
N GLU A 871 -14.56 33.95 27.33
CA GLU A 871 -13.49 33.22 26.66
C GLU A 871 -14.03 31.91 26.07
N TYR A 872 -13.91 31.75 24.75
CA TYR A 872 -14.22 30.51 24.07
C TYR A 872 -12.93 29.83 23.63
N THR A 873 -12.74 28.56 23.99
CA THR A 873 -11.50 27.82 23.72
C THR A 873 -11.69 26.74 22.64
N LEU A 874 -10.63 26.49 21.87
CA LEU A 874 -10.45 25.38 20.94
C LEU A 874 -9.08 24.73 21.19
N THR A 875 -9.06 23.48 21.62
CA THR A 875 -7.83 22.67 21.72
C THR A 875 -7.64 21.88 20.43
N PHE A 876 -6.42 21.82 19.90
CA PHE A 876 -6.10 21.13 18.65
C PHE A 876 -4.69 20.55 18.64
N ASP A 877 -4.50 19.47 17.88
CA ASP A 877 -3.23 18.76 17.72
C ASP A 877 -2.63 18.97 16.33
N LEU A 878 -1.32 19.22 16.29
CA LEU A 878 -0.53 19.26 15.07
C LEU A 878 0.48 18.11 15.05
N VAL A 879 0.34 17.20 14.09
CA VAL A 879 1.29 16.10 13.86
C VAL A 879 2.51 16.57 13.07
N PHE A 880 2.33 17.55 12.18
CA PHE A 880 3.36 18.14 11.35
C PHE A 880 3.29 19.67 11.45
N PRO A 881 4.36 20.41 11.09
CA PRO A 881 4.27 21.86 11.04
C PRO A 881 3.13 22.31 10.12
N GLY A 882 2.25 23.17 10.63
CA GLY A 882 1.05 23.67 9.95
C GLY A 882 1.10 25.17 9.71
N ILE A 883 0.34 25.64 8.71
CA ILE A 883 0.12 27.08 8.48
C ILE A 883 -1.33 27.35 8.81
N LEU A 884 -1.56 27.95 9.98
CA LEU A 884 -2.86 28.05 10.61
C LEU A 884 -3.45 29.45 10.53
N GLU A 885 -4.77 29.50 10.38
CA GLU A 885 -5.58 30.69 10.51
C GLU A 885 -6.65 30.45 11.58
N PHE A 886 -6.84 31.43 12.46
CA PHE A 886 -7.89 31.44 13.48
C PHE A 886 -9.02 32.34 12.98
N ARG A 887 -10.24 31.81 12.91
CA ARG A 887 -11.36 32.47 12.22
C ARG A 887 -12.60 32.53 13.09
N VAL A 888 -13.37 33.62 12.94
CA VAL A 888 -14.69 33.80 13.53
C VAL A 888 -15.68 34.13 12.42
N TYR A 889 -16.59 33.20 12.15
CA TYR A 889 -17.66 33.35 11.16
C TYR A 889 -18.99 33.70 11.85
N THR A 890 -19.64 34.78 11.43
CA THR A 890 -20.93 35.22 11.98
C THR A 890 -22.09 34.76 11.11
N THR A 891 -23.18 34.30 11.73
CA THR A 891 -24.37 33.79 11.00
C THR A 891 -25.39 34.87 10.68
N GLY A 892 -25.23 36.07 11.26
CA GLY A 892 -26.16 37.19 11.11
C GLY A 892 -27.22 37.33 12.20
N LEU A 893 -27.23 36.45 13.20
CA LEU A 893 -28.32 36.33 14.16
C LEU A 893 -28.15 37.18 15.43
N SER A 894 -26.90 37.46 15.85
CA SER A 894 -26.59 38.17 17.09
C SER A 894 -25.51 39.22 16.86
N HIS A 895 -25.43 40.22 17.75
CA HIS A 895 -24.27 41.11 17.80
C HIS A 895 -23.08 40.33 18.34
N VAL A 896 -21.94 40.43 17.66
CA VAL A 896 -20.71 39.71 18.01
C VAL A 896 -19.56 40.71 18.04
N SER A 897 -18.89 40.85 19.17
CA SER A 897 -17.70 41.70 19.30
C SER A 897 -16.51 40.83 19.71
N VAL A 898 -15.48 40.78 18.86
CA VAL A 898 -14.23 40.04 19.11
C VAL A 898 -13.16 41.03 19.55
N ASP A 899 -12.54 40.76 20.70
CA ASP A 899 -11.42 41.54 21.23
C ASP A 899 -10.09 40.97 20.74
N ARG A 900 -9.80 39.72 21.11
CA ARG A 900 -8.52 39.08 20.76
C ARG A 900 -8.59 37.56 20.68
N ILE A 901 -7.56 36.98 20.08
CA ILE A 901 -7.32 35.54 20.01
C ILE A 901 -5.92 35.25 20.58
N ASP A 902 -5.87 34.47 21.65
CA ASP A 902 -4.63 34.04 22.31
C ASP A 902 -4.37 32.56 22.02
N VAL A 903 -3.17 32.24 21.50
CA VAL A 903 -2.79 30.86 21.14
C VAL A 903 -1.50 30.47 21.84
N TYR A 904 -1.51 29.34 22.55
CA TYR A 904 -0.35 28.85 23.30
C TYR A 904 -0.26 27.31 23.31
N PRO A 905 0.94 26.73 23.53
CA PRO A 905 1.10 25.30 23.72
C PRO A 905 0.33 24.81 24.96
N TYR A 906 -0.38 23.70 24.84
CA TYR A 906 -1.23 23.16 25.91
C TYR A 906 -0.45 22.35 26.97
N LEU A 907 0.79 21.94 26.66
CA LEU A 907 1.62 21.06 27.49
C LEU A 907 1.78 21.53 28.97
N PRO A 908 2.01 22.81 29.30
CA PRO A 908 2.13 23.23 30.70
C PRO A 908 0.85 22.99 31.51
N LEU A 909 -0.32 23.24 30.90
CA LEU A 909 -1.61 22.95 31.53
C LEU A 909 -1.78 21.44 31.73
N GLN A 910 -1.40 20.63 30.74
CA GLN A 910 -1.44 19.17 30.83
C GLN A 910 -0.57 18.62 31.95
N ILE A 911 0.65 19.16 32.15
CA ILE A 911 1.54 18.75 33.23
C ILE A 911 0.93 19.06 34.60
N TYR A 912 0.41 20.26 34.81
CA TYR A 912 -0.24 20.65 36.07
C TYR A 912 -1.51 19.85 36.33
N GLN A 913 -2.29 19.57 35.27
CA GLN A 913 -3.46 18.70 35.35
C GLN A 913 -3.07 17.29 35.80
N SER A 914 -2.07 16.68 35.15
CA SER A 914 -1.60 15.35 35.51
C SER A 914 -0.97 15.29 36.91
N LEU A 915 -0.28 16.36 37.35
CA LEU A 915 0.21 16.48 38.72
C LEU A 915 -0.95 16.50 39.74
N ALA A 916 -1.98 17.32 39.49
CA ALA A 916 -3.17 17.34 40.35
C ALA A 916 -3.87 15.97 40.40
N GLU A 917 -4.05 15.32 39.25
CA GLU A 917 -4.66 13.98 39.16
C GLU A 917 -3.87 12.90 39.92
N VAL A 918 -2.54 12.87 39.76
CA VAL A 918 -1.69 11.91 40.46
C VAL A 918 -1.67 12.17 41.96
N SER A 919 -1.55 13.42 42.40
CA SER A 919 -1.62 13.77 43.83
C SER A 919 -2.98 13.38 44.44
N LEU A 920 -4.09 13.61 43.72
CA LEU A 920 -5.43 13.15 44.15
C LEU A 920 -5.52 11.63 44.29
N ALA A 921 -4.95 10.88 43.33
CA ALA A 921 -4.94 9.42 43.35
C ALA A 921 -4.08 8.86 44.49
N GLN A 922 -2.98 9.54 44.82
CA GLN A 922 -2.13 9.22 45.98
C GLN A 922 -2.72 9.66 47.33
N LYS A 923 -3.81 10.45 47.31
CA LYS A 923 -4.41 11.11 48.48
C LYS A 923 -3.51 12.17 49.14
N ASP A 924 -2.57 12.76 48.40
CA ASP A 924 -1.90 13.99 48.81
C ASP A 924 -2.78 15.20 48.46
N SER A 925 -3.79 15.41 49.31
CA SER A 925 -4.85 16.37 49.06
C SER A 925 -4.37 17.83 49.10
N GLN A 926 -3.27 18.13 49.78
CA GLN A 926 -2.71 19.50 49.83
C GLN A 926 -2.00 19.85 48.52
N GLN A 927 -1.19 18.93 48.01
CA GLN A 927 -0.47 19.12 46.76
C GLN A 927 -1.44 19.12 45.57
N ALA A 928 -2.44 18.23 45.58
CA ALA A 928 -3.54 18.23 44.61
C ALA A 928 -4.27 19.57 44.55
N LEU A 929 -4.60 20.14 45.72
CA LEU A 929 -5.27 21.43 45.82
C LEU A 929 -4.40 22.56 45.29
N HIS A 930 -3.09 22.54 45.57
CA HIS A 930 -2.15 23.53 45.06
C HIS A 930 -2.13 23.56 43.52
N TYR A 931 -1.94 22.41 42.87
CA TYR A 931 -1.91 22.36 41.40
C TYR A 931 -3.27 22.69 40.76
N ALA A 932 -4.37 22.20 41.35
CA ALA A 932 -5.71 22.49 40.85
C ALA A 932 -6.06 23.99 40.98
N GLN A 933 -5.64 24.67 42.06
CA GLN A 933 -5.78 26.12 42.20
C GLN A 933 -5.03 26.85 41.09
N GLN A 934 -3.79 26.47 40.79
CA GLN A 934 -3.01 27.14 39.74
C GLN A 934 -3.67 27.03 38.35
N LEU A 935 -4.30 25.88 38.04
CA LEU A 935 -5.06 25.69 36.81
C LEU A 935 -6.30 26.61 36.77
N LEU A 936 -7.02 26.69 37.89
CA LEU A 936 -8.21 27.54 38.02
C LEU A 936 -7.88 29.03 37.90
N ASP A 937 -6.73 29.47 38.42
CA ASP A 937 -6.28 30.87 38.32
C ASP A 937 -6.04 31.31 36.86
N VAL A 938 -5.71 30.36 35.97
CA VAL A 938 -5.40 30.63 34.55
C VAL A 938 -6.62 30.47 33.64
N ALA A 939 -7.46 29.48 33.95
CA ALA A 939 -8.62 29.13 33.14
C ALA A 939 -9.79 28.73 34.07
N PRO A 940 -10.41 29.72 34.74
CA PRO A 940 -11.41 29.47 35.78
C PRO A 940 -12.72 28.86 35.26
N GLN A 941 -12.97 28.96 33.96
CA GLN A 941 -14.18 28.51 33.28
C GLN A 941 -14.00 27.13 32.60
N THR A 942 -12.85 26.47 32.78
CA THR A 942 -12.59 25.13 32.22
C THR A 942 -13.17 24.07 33.16
N PRO A 943 -14.20 23.30 32.75
CA PRO A 943 -14.87 22.35 33.64
C PRO A 943 -13.92 21.30 34.22
N GLU A 944 -12.99 20.78 33.43
CA GLU A 944 -12.02 19.76 33.87
C GLU A 944 -11.17 20.26 35.04
N PHE A 945 -10.79 21.54 35.04
CA PHE A 945 -9.98 22.15 36.10
C PHE A 945 -10.83 22.44 37.34
N GLN A 946 -12.06 22.92 37.17
CA GLN A 946 -13.03 23.09 38.26
C GLN A 946 -13.31 21.76 38.96
N LEU A 947 -13.46 20.67 38.21
CA LEU A 947 -13.67 19.32 38.74
C LEU A 947 -12.48 18.83 39.58
N LEU A 948 -11.25 19.02 39.09
CA LEU A 948 -10.05 18.66 39.85
C LEU A 948 -9.94 19.47 41.14
N TYR A 949 -10.24 20.77 41.07
CA TYR A 949 -10.24 21.65 42.22
C TYR A 949 -11.30 21.25 43.26
N LEU A 950 -12.53 20.96 42.82
CA LEU A 950 -13.60 20.46 43.69
C LEU A 950 -13.23 19.15 44.37
N ARG A 951 -12.66 18.18 43.64
CA ARG A 951 -12.20 16.91 44.22
C ARG A 951 -11.11 17.12 45.27
N ALA A 952 -10.19 18.06 45.04
CA ALA A 952 -9.15 18.41 46.00
C ALA A 952 -9.72 19.10 47.26
N LEU A 953 -10.67 20.03 47.09
CA LEU A 953 -11.38 20.66 48.21
C LEU A 953 -12.16 19.64 49.03
N GLN A 954 -12.81 18.67 48.37
CA GLN A 954 -13.57 17.61 49.03
C GLN A 954 -12.66 16.72 49.90
N GLN A 955 -11.51 16.30 49.38
CA GLN A 955 -10.55 15.50 50.16
C GLN A 955 -9.92 16.29 51.32
N THR A 956 -9.71 17.60 51.16
CA THR A 956 -9.19 18.48 52.24
C THR A 956 -10.25 18.95 53.23
N GLY A 957 -11.55 18.65 52.99
CA GLY A 957 -12.65 19.06 53.86
C GLY A 957 -12.97 20.57 53.84
N GLN A 958 -12.60 21.29 52.78
CA GLN A 958 -12.84 22.73 52.63
C GLN A 958 -14.23 23.02 52.06
N TRP A 959 -15.27 22.64 52.81
CA TRP A 959 -16.67 22.69 52.36
C TRP A 959 -17.21 24.11 52.07
N GLU A 960 -16.71 25.12 52.78
CA GLU A 960 -17.11 26.53 52.57
C GLU A 960 -16.71 27.03 51.18
N LYS A 961 -15.50 26.70 50.73
CA LYS A 961 -15.01 27.04 49.38
C LYS A 961 -15.76 26.30 48.28
N ILE A 962 -16.17 25.05 48.54
CA ILE A 962 -17.05 24.31 47.62
C ILE A 962 -18.38 25.05 47.47
N LEU A 963 -18.97 25.49 48.59
CA LEU A 963 -20.22 26.24 48.57
C LEU A 963 -20.09 27.58 47.82
N GLU A 964 -18.99 28.31 48.03
CA GLU A 964 -18.71 29.56 47.32
C GLU A 964 -18.59 29.34 45.80
N LEU A 965 -17.80 28.34 45.38
CA LEU A 965 -17.63 28.01 43.97
C LEU A 965 -18.98 27.65 43.32
N LEU A 966 -19.75 26.76 43.96
CA LEU A 966 -21.06 26.35 43.42
C LEU A 966 -22.09 27.49 43.40
N ARG A 967 -22.10 28.37 44.41
CA ARG A 967 -22.99 29.55 44.40
C ARG A 967 -22.62 30.53 43.28
N SER A 968 -21.33 30.71 43.02
CA SER A 968 -20.84 31.57 41.95
C SER A 968 -21.26 31.04 40.57
N GLU A 969 -21.11 29.73 40.35
CA GLU A 969 -21.46 29.04 39.11
C GLU A 969 -22.99 29.03 38.87
N PHE A 970 -23.79 28.79 39.91
CA PHE A 970 -25.23 28.57 39.81
C PHE A 970 -26.08 29.73 40.37
N SER A 971 -25.64 30.97 40.19
CA SER A 971 -26.31 32.19 40.69
C SER A 971 -27.70 32.51 40.07
N GLY A 972 -28.30 31.59 39.29
CA GLY A 972 -29.59 31.74 38.62
C GLY A 972 -30.31 30.41 38.33
N ALA A 973 -31.29 30.44 37.41
CA ALA A 973 -31.99 29.24 36.98
C ALA A 973 -31.09 28.38 36.07
N SER A 974 -30.44 27.36 36.64
CA SER A 974 -29.63 26.41 35.86
C SER A 974 -30.48 25.31 35.24
N ALA A 975 -30.18 24.97 33.98
CA ALA A 975 -30.78 23.85 33.26
C ALA A 975 -29.97 22.55 33.43
N HIS A 976 -28.81 22.59 34.07
CA HIS A 976 -27.95 21.42 34.28
C HIS A 976 -27.18 21.53 35.59
N THR A 977 -26.69 20.40 36.10
CA THR A 977 -25.99 20.36 37.40
C THR A 977 -24.49 20.57 37.30
N GLY A 978 -23.91 20.51 36.09
CA GLY A 978 -22.49 20.81 35.83
C GLY A 978 -21.55 20.12 36.80
N ILE A 979 -20.59 20.90 37.30
CA ILE A 979 -19.59 20.46 38.28
C ILE A 979 -20.16 20.05 39.64
N ALA A 980 -21.39 20.47 40.00
CA ALA A 980 -22.04 20.09 41.26
C ALA A 980 -22.32 18.58 41.33
N SER A 981 -22.45 17.93 40.17
CA SER A 981 -22.75 16.51 40.03
C SER A 981 -21.75 15.61 40.76
N VAL A 982 -20.48 16.02 40.82
CA VAL A 982 -19.42 15.30 41.53
C VAL A 982 -19.61 15.33 43.05
N VAL A 983 -20.24 16.38 43.57
CA VAL A 983 -20.47 16.53 45.01
C VAL A 983 -21.76 15.82 45.44
N PHE A 984 -22.70 15.60 44.50
CA PHE A 984 -23.95 14.89 44.80
C PHE A 984 -23.75 13.45 45.28
N GLU A 985 -22.73 12.75 44.78
CA GLU A 985 -22.42 11.39 45.24
C GLU A 985 -22.08 11.35 46.75
N ALA A 986 -21.63 12.48 47.31
CA ALA A 986 -21.27 12.61 48.72
C ALA A 986 -22.40 13.17 49.60
N LEU A 987 -23.58 13.51 49.06
CA LEU A 987 -24.70 14.16 49.77
C LEU A 987 -25.11 13.55 51.13
N PRO A 988 -25.02 12.23 51.39
CA PRO A 988 -25.30 11.67 52.72
C PRO A 988 -24.16 11.92 53.74
N GLN A 989 -22.96 12.21 53.28
CA GLN A 989 -21.71 12.21 54.05
C GLN A 989 -21.10 13.61 54.26
N ILE A 990 -21.70 14.67 53.70
CA ILE A 990 -21.21 16.04 53.84
C ILE A 990 -21.50 16.58 55.26
N PRO A 991 -20.49 16.92 56.06
CA PRO A 991 -20.68 17.41 57.43
C PRO A 991 -21.09 18.90 57.48
N HIS A 992 -20.89 19.66 56.40
CA HIS A 992 -21.22 21.08 56.34
C HIS A 992 -22.69 21.31 55.99
N GLN A 993 -23.48 21.78 56.97
CA GLN A 993 -24.93 21.86 56.87
C GLN A 993 -25.42 22.78 55.75
N GLU A 994 -24.87 23.98 55.60
CA GLU A 994 -25.32 24.92 54.55
C GLU A 994 -25.05 24.39 53.14
N LEU A 995 -23.93 23.70 52.95
CA LEU A 995 -23.59 23.09 51.66
C LEU A 995 -24.55 21.95 51.35
N ARG A 996 -24.85 21.12 52.35
CA ARG A 996 -25.82 20.03 52.22
C ARG A 996 -27.20 20.57 51.84
N THR A 997 -27.72 21.58 52.56
CA THR A 997 -29.02 22.19 52.26
C THR A 997 -29.03 22.80 50.85
N PHE A 998 -27.98 23.52 50.46
CA PHE A 998 -27.86 24.08 49.11
C PHE A 998 -27.91 22.98 48.03
N LEU A 999 -27.15 21.89 48.22
CA LEU A 999 -27.12 20.79 47.26
C LEU A 999 -28.44 20.00 47.23
N GLU A 1000 -29.11 19.79 48.36
CA GLU A 1000 -30.42 19.14 48.44
C GLU A 1000 -31.49 19.98 47.71
N GLU A 1001 -31.53 21.30 47.94
CA GLU A 1001 -32.42 22.22 47.23
C GLU A 1001 -32.11 22.31 45.73
N PHE A 1002 -30.83 22.26 45.37
CA PHE A 1002 -30.41 22.28 43.97
C PHE A 1002 -30.76 20.98 43.26
N TYR A 1003 -30.44 19.83 43.87
CA TYR A 1003 -30.78 18.50 43.36
C TYR A 1003 -32.30 18.31 43.21
N ALA A 1004 -33.10 18.83 44.14
CA ALA A 1004 -34.56 18.77 44.09
C ALA A 1004 -35.15 19.35 42.79
N LYS A 1005 -34.45 20.29 42.13
CA LYS A 1005 -34.87 20.87 40.84
C LYS A 1005 -34.75 19.90 39.67
N PHE A 1006 -34.01 18.81 39.83
CA PHE A 1006 -33.75 17.76 38.84
C PHE A 1006 -34.41 16.43 39.20
N VAL A 1007 -35.31 16.42 40.19
CA VAL A 1007 -36.14 15.24 40.49
C VAL A 1007 -37.32 15.24 39.51
N PRO A 1008 -37.46 14.20 38.66
CA PRO A 1008 -38.55 14.15 37.69
C PRO A 1008 -39.89 13.94 38.37
N ALA A 1009 -40.95 14.54 37.83
CA ALA A 1009 -42.32 14.32 38.30
C ALA A 1009 -42.77 12.86 38.09
N ILE A 1010 -42.45 12.29 36.92
CA ILE A 1010 -42.67 10.88 36.59
C ILE A 1010 -41.29 10.23 36.42
N PRO A 1011 -40.83 9.41 37.38
CA PRO A 1011 -39.55 8.73 37.28
C PRO A 1011 -39.61 7.64 36.20
N LEU A 1012 -38.60 7.60 35.34
CA LEU A 1012 -38.42 6.59 34.30
C LEU A 1012 -36.94 6.42 34.07
N GLN A 1013 -36.37 5.26 34.40
CA GLN A 1013 -34.95 4.99 34.18
C GLN A 1013 -34.77 4.20 32.89
N ALA A 1014 -34.29 4.87 31.85
CA ALA A 1014 -34.03 4.25 30.56
C ALA A 1014 -32.65 4.66 30.04
N GLU A 1015 -31.76 3.69 29.89
CA GLU A 1015 -30.38 3.91 29.45
C GLU A 1015 -30.26 3.68 27.94
N PHE A 1016 -29.58 4.59 27.26
CA PHE A 1016 -29.32 4.55 25.82
C PHE A 1016 -27.84 4.26 25.58
N SER A 1017 -27.53 3.03 25.19
CA SER A 1017 -26.19 2.49 24.88
C SER A 1017 -25.12 2.81 25.93
N GLY A 1018 -25.50 2.89 27.21
CA GLY A 1018 -24.62 3.20 28.33
C GLY A 1018 -24.03 4.62 28.33
N LYS A 1019 -24.54 5.53 27.49
CA LYS A 1019 -24.03 6.91 27.35
C LYS A 1019 -24.94 7.96 28.00
N ILE A 1020 -26.24 7.88 27.71
CA ILE A 1020 -27.25 8.84 28.16
C ILE A 1020 -28.37 8.07 28.83
N ALA A 1021 -28.83 8.51 29.99
CA ALA A 1021 -30.03 7.97 30.62
C ALA A 1021 -31.14 9.02 30.67
N LEU A 1022 -32.35 8.64 30.27
CA LEU A 1022 -33.54 9.37 30.72
C LEU A 1022 -33.81 8.94 32.16
N MET A 1023 -33.89 9.90 33.08
CA MET A 1023 -34.19 9.68 34.50
C MET A 1023 -35.67 9.86 34.82
N GLY A 1024 -36.37 10.63 33.99
CA GLY A 1024 -37.81 10.81 34.05
C GLY A 1024 -38.28 12.00 33.23
N TYR A 1025 -39.58 12.27 33.28
CA TYR A 1025 -40.21 13.32 32.49
C TYR A 1025 -41.43 13.93 33.21
N ASP A 1026 -41.92 15.06 32.70
CA ASP A 1026 -43.20 15.67 33.07
C ASP A 1026 -43.94 16.12 31.80
N ILE A 1027 -45.24 15.81 31.73
CA ILE A 1027 -46.14 16.18 30.63
C ILE A 1027 -47.43 16.68 31.29
N SER A 1028 -47.62 18.00 31.31
CA SER A 1028 -48.70 18.62 32.08
C SER A 1028 -50.05 18.69 31.34
N VAL A 1029 -50.30 17.82 30.36
CA VAL A 1029 -51.53 17.86 29.54
C VAL A 1029 -51.99 16.45 29.13
N SER A 1030 -53.29 16.16 29.25
CA SER A 1030 -53.91 14.88 28.86
C SER A 1030 -54.76 14.96 27.59
N ALA A 1031 -55.14 16.17 27.17
CA ALA A 1031 -56.04 16.45 26.05
C ALA A 1031 -55.63 17.73 25.30
N LEU A 1032 -55.54 17.68 23.97
CA LEU A 1032 -55.11 18.79 23.10
C LEU A 1032 -56.02 18.90 21.85
N ALA A 1033 -56.11 20.07 21.25
CA ALA A 1033 -56.68 20.28 19.91
C ALA A 1033 -55.59 20.44 18.84
N PRO A 1034 -55.87 20.18 17.56
CA PRO A 1034 -54.95 20.49 16.47
C PRO A 1034 -54.57 21.97 16.46
N GLY A 1035 -53.28 22.27 16.43
CA GLY A 1035 -52.74 23.63 16.55
C GLY A 1035 -52.32 24.04 17.97
N ASP A 1036 -52.73 23.31 19.00
CA ASP A 1036 -52.29 23.58 20.38
C ASP A 1036 -50.79 23.27 20.54
N SER A 1037 -50.16 23.95 21.50
CA SER A 1037 -48.80 23.68 21.94
C SER A 1037 -48.77 23.17 23.38
N PHE A 1038 -47.92 22.20 23.66
CA PHE A 1038 -47.64 21.71 25.02
C PHE A 1038 -46.14 21.48 25.21
N SER A 1039 -45.67 21.49 26.45
CA SER A 1039 -44.27 21.22 26.76
C SER A 1039 -44.09 19.83 27.36
N ILE A 1040 -43.01 19.16 26.98
CA ILE A 1040 -42.48 17.99 27.70
C ILE A 1040 -41.23 18.43 28.44
N GLN A 1041 -41.17 18.17 29.75
CA GLN A 1041 -39.95 18.34 30.52
C GLN A 1041 -39.22 16.99 30.61
N TYR A 1042 -37.93 16.97 30.34
CA TYR A 1042 -37.08 15.79 30.46
C TYR A 1042 -36.03 16.01 31.54
N ILE A 1043 -35.72 14.96 32.31
CA ILE A 1043 -34.51 14.88 33.12
C ILE A 1043 -33.60 13.83 32.52
N TRP A 1044 -32.47 14.26 31.98
CA TRP A 1044 -31.43 13.40 31.43
C TRP A 1044 -30.24 13.28 32.38
N LYS A 1045 -29.49 12.18 32.27
CA LYS A 1045 -28.23 11.96 32.98
C LYS A 1045 -27.13 11.51 32.02
N ALA A 1046 -25.95 12.10 32.15
CA ALA A 1046 -24.74 11.62 31.49
C ALA A 1046 -24.20 10.39 32.23
N LEU A 1047 -24.06 9.26 31.55
CA LEU A 1047 -23.46 8.04 32.13
C LEU A 1047 -21.96 7.94 31.83
N ASP A 1048 -21.52 8.51 30.70
CA ASP A 1048 -20.13 8.51 30.25
C ASP A 1048 -19.83 9.82 29.51
N SER A 1049 -18.55 10.11 29.32
CA SER A 1049 -18.08 11.20 28.46
C SER A 1049 -18.47 10.94 27.01
N MET A 1050 -18.87 11.99 26.29
CA MET A 1050 -19.35 11.89 24.92
C MET A 1050 -18.51 12.78 24.01
N MET A 1051 -18.03 12.22 22.90
CA MET A 1051 -17.27 12.96 21.88
C MET A 1051 -18.15 13.44 20.72
N ALA A 1052 -19.42 13.05 20.70
CA ALA A 1052 -20.39 13.35 19.65
C ALA A 1052 -21.63 14.01 20.26
N ASP A 1053 -22.25 14.87 19.46
CA ASP A 1053 -23.49 15.55 19.80
C ASP A 1053 -24.68 14.72 19.35
N TYR A 1054 -25.51 14.27 20.28
CA TYR A 1054 -26.69 13.46 20.01
C TYR A 1054 -27.96 14.31 20.00
N THR A 1055 -28.91 13.93 19.16
CA THR A 1055 -30.21 14.59 18.97
C THR A 1055 -31.30 13.70 19.59
N ILE A 1056 -32.32 14.31 20.19
CA ILE A 1056 -33.51 13.63 20.71
C ILE A 1056 -34.58 13.64 19.62
N PHE A 1057 -35.23 12.49 19.41
CA PHE A 1057 -36.46 12.41 18.63
C PHE A 1057 -37.63 12.02 19.52
N VAL A 1058 -38.78 12.64 19.30
CA VAL A 1058 -40.06 12.28 19.91
C VAL A 1058 -41.09 11.98 18.82
N HIS A 1059 -41.67 10.80 18.88
CA HIS A 1059 -42.68 10.31 17.93
C HIS A 1059 -44.04 10.20 18.60
N PHE A 1060 -45.07 10.65 17.90
CA PHE A 1060 -46.46 10.53 18.31
C PHE A 1060 -47.16 9.60 17.32
N THR A 1061 -47.59 8.44 17.78
CA THR A 1061 -48.22 7.42 16.92
C THR A 1061 -49.64 7.15 17.39
N LYS A 1062 -50.63 7.33 16.51
CA LYS A 1062 -52.04 7.08 16.83
C LYS A 1062 -52.23 5.61 17.23
N LYS A 1063 -52.84 5.38 18.39
CA LYS A 1063 -53.23 4.06 18.89
C LYS A 1063 -54.36 3.54 18.01
N GLU A 1064 -54.11 2.47 17.25
CA GLU A 1064 -55.14 1.92 16.37
C GLU A 1064 -56.24 1.26 17.22
N GLY A 1065 -57.49 1.70 17.02
CA GLY A 1065 -58.65 1.00 17.55
C GLY A 1065 -58.87 -0.30 16.77
N PHE A 1066 -59.40 -1.33 17.45
CA PHE A 1066 -59.73 -2.65 16.90
C PHE A 1066 -60.66 -2.62 15.65
N LEU A 1067 -61.21 -1.45 15.29
CA LEU A 1067 -62.20 -1.26 14.23
C LEU A 1067 -61.68 -0.54 12.96
N VAL A 1068 -60.37 -0.43 12.74
CA VAL A 1068 -59.84 0.12 11.47
C VAL A 1068 -59.07 -0.96 10.70
N SER A 1069 -59.70 -1.59 9.72
CA SER A 1069 -59.02 -2.58 8.88
C SER A 1069 -57.96 -1.93 7.98
N GLU A 1070 -56.83 -2.62 7.75
CA GLU A 1070 -55.79 -2.25 6.76
C GLU A 1070 -56.37 -1.91 5.37
N THR A 1071 -57.52 -2.49 5.05
CA THR A 1071 -58.25 -2.30 3.78
C THR A 1071 -58.75 -0.85 3.64
N ALA A 1072 -59.25 -0.24 4.72
CA ALA A 1072 -59.74 1.15 4.71
C ALA A 1072 -58.59 2.16 4.53
N ALA A 1073 -57.41 1.89 5.12
CA ALA A 1073 -56.22 2.72 4.98
C ALA A 1073 -55.64 2.69 3.54
N LYS A 1074 -55.67 1.53 2.87
CA LYS A 1074 -55.27 1.39 1.45
C LYS A 1074 -56.20 2.15 0.50
N ILE A 1075 -57.51 2.18 0.78
CA ILE A 1075 -58.49 2.90 -0.04
C ILE A 1075 -58.32 4.42 0.10
N LYS A 1076 -58.14 4.94 1.32
CA LYS A 1076 -57.89 6.38 1.54
C LYS A 1076 -56.61 6.88 0.86
N ARG A 1077 -55.51 6.11 0.90
CA ARG A 1077 -54.26 6.44 0.18
C ARG A 1077 -54.41 6.45 -1.35
N ARG A 1078 -55.23 5.55 -1.93
CA ARG A 1078 -55.50 5.52 -3.38
C ARG A 1078 -56.35 6.71 -3.87
N LEU A 1079 -57.10 7.35 -2.97
CA LEU A 1079 -57.95 8.50 -3.27
C LEU A 1079 -57.27 9.85 -3.00
N GLY A 1080 -55.96 9.86 -2.69
CA GLY A 1080 -55.21 11.10 -2.43
C GLY A 1080 -55.57 11.79 -1.11
N MET A 1081 -56.33 11.15 -0.22
CA MET A 1081 -56.65 11.70 1.10
C MET A 1081 -55.47 11.43 2.05
N SER A 1082 -54.79 12.48 2.49
CA SER A 1082 -53.72 12.36 3.49
C SER A 1082 -54.32 11.98 4.85
N VAL A 1083 -53.75 10.95 5.49
CA VAL A 1083 -54.17 10.47 6.81
C VAL A 1083 -52.94 10.50 7.70
N ASN A 1084 -52.70 11.62 8.37
CA ASN A 1084 -51.56 11.79 9.26
C ASN A 1084 -51.84 11.07 10.59
N LYS A 1085 -51.52 9.77 10.63
CA LYS A 1085 -51.60 8.93 11.84
C LYS A 1085 -50.37 9.06 12.76
N MET A 1086 -49.38 9.84 12.36
CA MET A 1086 -48.22 10.12 13.19
C MET A 1086 -47.68 11.51 12.91
N PHE A 1087 -46.98 12.08 13.88
CA PHE A 1087 -46.09 13.21 13.69
C PHE A 1087 -44.85 13.03 14.58
N GLN A 1088 -43.77 13.73 14.26
CA GLN A 1088 -42.52 13.65 14.99
C GLN A 1088 -41.87 15.02 15.11
N HIS A 1089 -41.07 15.17 16.15
CA HIS A 1089 -40.18 16.29 16.36
C HIS A 1089 -38.78 15.76 16.70
N ASP A 1090 -37.77 16.35 16.07
CA ASP A 1090 -36.36 16.10 16.37
C ASP A 1090 -35.77 17.41 16.88
N HIS A 1091 -35.00 17.37 17.96
CA HIS A 1091 -34.36 18.55 18.53
C HIS A 1091 -33.03 18.22 19.21
N ASP A 1092 -32.12 19.17 19.16
CA ASP A 1092 -30.89 19.13 19.94
C ASP A 1092 -31.19 19.55 21.38
N LEU A 1093 -30.47 18.92 22.32
CA LEU A 1093 -30.64 19.18 23.75
C LEU A 1093 -30.44 20.66 24.09
N LEU A 1094 -31.38 21.20 24.88
CA LEU A 1094 -31.48 22.63 25.21
C LEU A 1094 -31.44 23.51 23.95
N ASN A 1095 -32.07 23.07 22.87
CA ASN A 1095 -32.05 23.73 21.56
C ASN A 1095 -30.63 23.97 21.01
N GLY A 1096 -29.69 23.07 21.32
CA GLY A 1096 -28.30 23.12 20.87
C GLY A 1096 -27.41 24.08 21.68
N THR A 1097 -27.89 24.67 22.78
CA THR A 1097 -27.07 25.58 23.61
C THR A 1097 -26.11 24.82 24.52
N TYR A 1098 -26.38 23.55 24.81
CA TYR A 1098 -25.55 22.70 25.67
C TYR A 1098 -25.51 21.26 25.13
N PRO A 1099 -24.72 21.02 24.07
CA PRO A 1099 -24.70 19.76 23.36
C PRO A 1099 -24.09 18.63 24.21
N THR A 1100 -24.40 17.38 23.87
CA THR A 1100 -24.00 16.23 24.70
C THR A 1100 -22.49 16.05 24.83
N SER A 1101 -21.68 16.56 23.90
CA SER A 1101 -20.23 16.52 24.03
C SER A 1101 -19.68 17.35 25.20
N HIS A 1102 -20.47 18.27 25.74
CA HIS A 1102 -20.09 19.07 26.91
C HIS A 1102 -20.49 18.43 28.25
N TRP A 1103 -21.27 17.35 28.22
CA TRP A 1103 -21.81 16.76 29.43
C TRP A 1103 -20.71 16.05 30.22
N ILE A 1104 -20.70 16.29 31.53
CA ILE A 1104 -19.77 15.64 32.45
C ILE A 1104 -20.42 14.35 32.97
N PRO A 1105 -19.67 13.22 33.11
CA PRO A 1105 -20.23 12.00 33.70
C PRO A 1105 -20.90 12.27 35.05
N GLY A 1106 -22.14 11.77 35.20
CA GLY A 1106 -22.98 11.98 36.37
C GLY A 1106 -23.87 13.23 36.32
N GLU A 1107 -23.66 14.13 35.36
CA GLU A 1107 -24.42 15.37 35.22
C GLU A 1107 -25.89 15.11 34.90
N LEU A 1108 -26.78 15.88 35.55
CA LEU A 1108 -28.21 15.90 35.32
C LEU A 1108 -28.59 17.14 34.52
N ILE A 1109 -29.41 16.95 33.50
CA ILE A 1109 -29.87 18.00 32.59
C ILE A 1109 -31.39 18.03 32.63
N ARG A 1110 -31.94 19.20 32.91
CA ARG A 1110 -33.37 19.48 32.85
C ARG A 1110 -33.67 20.30 31.61
N GLU A 1111 -34.41 19.69 30.71
CA GLU A 1111 -34.85 20.31 29.47
C GLU A 1111 -36.36 20.48 29.48
N GLN A 1112 -36.85 21.61 28.94
CA GLN A 1112 -38.26 21.79 28.62
C GLN A 1112 -38.36 22.02 27.11
N TYR A 1113 -39.10 21.15 26.42
CA TYR A 1113 -39.26 21.19 24.98
C TYR A 1113 -40.72 21.39 24.58
N ASP A 1114 -40.98 22.43 23.78
CA ASP A 1114 -42.32 22.77 23.29
C ASP A 1114 -42.65 22.01 22.00
N ILE A 1115 -43.79 21.35 22.00
CA ILE A 1115 -44.31 20.57 20.87
C ILE A 1115 -45.58 21.23 20.37
N VAL A 1116 -45.65 21.45 19.06
CA VAL A 1116 -46.84 21.99 18.39
C VAL A 1116 -47.57 20.84 17.72
N VAL A 1117 -48.85 20.69 18.03
CA VAL A 1117 -49.70 19.67 17.41
C VAL A 1117 -50.05 20.12 15.99
N PRO A 1118 -49.72 19.36 14.92
CA PRO A 1118 -50.02 19.76 13.56
C PRO A 1118 -51.54 19.97 13.34
N GLN A 1119 -51.92 21.03 12.61
CA GLN A 1119 -53.33 21.33 12.32
C GLN A 1119 -54.05 20.21 11.53
N GLU A 1120 -53.29 19.41 10.78
CA GLU A 1120 -53.79 18.35 9.91
C GLU A 1120 -53.84 16.97 10.60
N ILE A 1121 -53.57 16.90 11.90
CA ILE A 1121 -53.54 15.63 12.63
C ILE A 1121 -54.95 15.11 12.91
N GLU A 1122 -55.17 13.80 12.76
CA GLU A 1122 -56.48 13.22 13.08
C GLU A 1122 -56.74 13.21 14.60
N PRO A 1123 -57.98 13.44 15.04
CA PRO A 1123 -58.37 13.24 16.44
C PRO A 1123 -58.21 11.78 16.88
N GLY A 1124 -57.85 11.55 18.14
CA GLY A 1124 -57.71 10.22 18.75
C GLY A 1124 -56.60 10.16 19.80
N THR A 1125 -56.37 8.97 20.36
CA THR A 1125 -55.29 8.74 21.33
C THR A 1125 -53.97 8.46 20.60
N TYR A 1126 -52.90 9.16 20.97
CA TYR A 1126 -51.55 9.02 20.43
C TYR A 1126 -50.60 8.55 21.53
N GLU A 1127 -49.79 7.53 21.22
CA GLU A 1127 -48.68 7.11 22.06
C GLU A 1127 -47.46 7.99 21.81
N ILE A 1128 -46.78 8.38 22.88
CA ILE A 1128 -45.56 9.18 22.85
C ILE A 1128 -44.36 8.25 23.00
N TRP A 1129 -43.43 8.31 22.07
CA TRP A 1129 -42.19 7.54 22.08
C TRP A 1129 -40.99 8.47 21.98
N VAL A 1130 -39.95 8.25 22.77
CA VAL A 1130 -38.70 9.03 22.71
C VAL A 1130 -37.51 8.14 22.41
N GLY A 1131 -36.51 8.68 21.72
CA GLY A 1131 -35.22 8.03 21.55
C GLY A 1131 -34.12 9.02 21.24
N VAL A 1132 -32.89 8.51 21.22
CA VAL A 1132 -31.67 9.32 21.03
C VAL A 1132 -30.94 8.81 19.79
N TRP A 1133 -30.39 9.71 18.99
CA TRP A 1133 -29.70 9.34 17.76
C TRP A 1133 -28.55 10.28 17.43
N ASN A 1134 -27.59 9.80 16.64
CA ASN A 1134 -26.44 10.58 16.22
C ASN A 1134 -26.73 11.24 14.85
N PRO A 1135 -26.74 12.58 14.74
CA PRO A 1135 -27.04 13.31 13.52
C PRO A 1135 -26.05 13.07 12.38
N LEU A 1136 -24.77 12.79 12.70
CA LEU A 1136 -23.69 12.55 11.75
C LEU A 1136 -23.72 11.12 11.19
N THR A 1137 -23.86 10.12 12.05
CA THR A 1137 -23.84 8.70 11.64
C THR A 1137 -25.22 8.17 11.26
N LYS A 1138 -26.30 8.88 11.61
CA LYS A 1138 -27.71 8.48 11.43
C LYS A 1138 -28.09 7.21 12.22
N ILE A 1139 -27.28 6.81 13.20
CA ILE A 1139 -27.50 5.63 14.06
C ILE A 1139 -28.31 6.05 15.31
N ARG A 1140 -29.30 5.25 15.69
CA ARG A 1140 -30.06 5.39 16.94
C ARG A 1140 -29.37 4.64 18.07
N LEU A 1141 -29.37 5.22 19.27
CA LEU A 1141 -28.92 4.53 20.47
C LEU A 1141 -29.99 3.53 20.93
N GLU A 1142 -29.54 2.42 21.49
CA GLU A 1142 -30.40 1.32 21.92
C GLU A 1142 -30.64 1.36 23.43
N SER A 1143 -31.86 1.06 23.84
CA SER A 1143 -32.29 0.85 25.22
C SER A 1143 -33.06 -0.48 25.29
N HIS A 1144 -32.53 -1.46 26.03
CA HIS A 1144 -33.08 -2.83 26.14
C HIS A 1144 -33.50 -3.43 24.77
N ASP A 1145 -32.57 -3.47 23.81
CA ASP A 1145 -32.77 -3.98 22.44
C ASP A 1145 -33.82 -3.23 21.59
N ALA A 1146 -34.27 -2.05 22.03
CA ALA A 1146 -35.16 -1.17 21.29
C ALA A 1146 -34.52 0.22 21.04
N THR A 1147 -34.88 0.88 19.94
CA THR A 1147 -34.32 2.21 19.59
C THR A 1147 -35.13 3.40 20.14
N LYS A 1148 -36.24 3.12 20.82
CA LYS A 1148 -37.13 4.12 21.43
C LYS A 1148 -37.92 3.52 22.57
N ILE A 1149 -38.32 4.35 23.53
CA ILE A 1149 -39.09 3.97 24.72
C ILE A 1149 -40.42 4.71 24.75
N LYS A 1150 -41.48 4.09 25.29
CA LYS A 1150 -42.80 4.71 25.42
C LYS A 1150 -42.82 5.59 26.67
N LEU A 1151 -43.20 6.87 26.52
CA LEU A 1151 -43.41 7.77 27.63
C LEU A 1151 -44.84 7.65 28.15
N GLY A 1152 -45.84 7.85 27.29
CA GLY A 1152 -47.24 7.86 27.71
C GLY A 1152 -48.22 7.94 26.55
N GLU A 1153 -49.45 8.39 26.82
CA GLU A 1153 -50.51 8.59 25.83
C GLU A 1153 -51.14 9.97 26.01
N ILE A 1154 -51.49 10.63 24.90
CA ILE A 1154 -52.22 11.91 24.87
C ILE A 1154 -53.45 11.79 23.97
N VAL A 1155 -54.51 12.53 24.26
CA VAL A 1155 -55.73 12.55 23.45
C VAL A 1155 -55.79 13.84 22.62
N ILE A 1156 -55.97 13.71 21.31
CA ILE A 1156 -56.21 14.84 20.42
C ILE A 1156 -57.71 14.91 20.06
N TRP A 1157 -58.36 16.03 20.34
CA TRP A 1157 -59.78 16.27 20.10
C TRP A 1157 -60.05 16.74 18.65
N PRO A 1158 -61.28 16.59 18.14
CA PRO A 1158 -61.68 17.21 16.87
C PRO A 1158 -61.54 18.72 16.94
N MET A 1159 -61.12 19.37 15.85
CA MET A 1159 -61.20 20.82 15.75
C MET A 1159 -62.65 21.25 15.99
N ASN A 1160 -62.90 21.96 17.09
CA ASN A 1160 -64.18 22.63 17.28
C ASN A 1160 -64.26 23.79 16.30
N GLY A 1161 -65.10 23.64 15.27
CA GLY A 1161 -65.70 24.79 14.62
C GLY A 1161 -66.49 25.55 15.67
N SER A 1162 -66.14 26.83 15.85
CA SER A 1162 -66.77 27.78 16.77
C SER A 1162 -68.30 27.67 16.87
N ASN A 1163 -68.79 27.42 18.09
CA ASN A 1163 -69.92 28.05 18.80
C ASN A 1163 -70.72 27.04 19.65
N GLY A 1164 -70.73 27.27 20.97
CA GLY A 1164 -71.54 26.55 21.95
C GLY A 1164 -70.88 26.48 23.31
#